data_AF-A0A0Q8F0K9-F1
#
_entry.id   AF-A0A0Q8F0K9-F1
#
_cell.length_a   1.000
_cell.length_b   1.000
_cell.length_c   1.000
_cell.angle_alpha   90.00
_cell.angle_beta   90.00
_cell.angle_gamma   90.00
#
_symmetry.space_group_name_H-M   'P 1'
#
loop_
_entity.id
_entity.type
_entity.pdbx_description
1 polymer ?
#
loop_
_entity_poly.entity_id
_entity_poly.type
_entity_poly.pdbx_seq_one_letter_code
_entity_poly.pdbx_strand_id
1 'polypeptide(L)'
;MRAWWLLLFCLLCAPAPAAVPEIPRFRLLGAGDGLPSTTIPALARDRAGHLWIATWDGLARYDGVSFRVWRHDPADPASLAGNVVQALHIDARDRIWVATENGGLSVMEADRRGFRHYRQAQHPQMGSDDVFAITSRGDDVWFGTFGGGLHRLAADGTIIRFAAVVEGEDGLPSDNVLSLAFDAKGVLWVGTMGGLARYEGGQLRRLALPGGDGLIIYSVTADADAVWVGASDGVHRWSPDVGWMSPPWSPMFARPNALIAMTSDGQGEYWLASQGGLWRTEGDRAPAPVNYDAQNVGIGRVLQTVLALPDGGLWVPVPTRGLAYLRSDWRRIAAFSSAQGLGGGLYRGLSQAGADGIWIASSTGKVERLDTRGGHVTPLPHHAALLGELRITSLRQDRHGLLWIGHRSGLIRVDPRTGALRQWGQGGEDAVPDSTSIDWLVEAPDNTLWLVSQMGSVQQRDLTSGRVLRTLVKQDDGSGLPDIEGLAVSPDGRVWLGGAAGMMAWDAATQRFVAMDAMGGERVYAFAFEHADRLWLHRMSGVEAWRRQGGRWLRERRIGAAEGLPALESTGLAVDPQRRVWLGTRRGLFRIDPNLQGSRALLRNFGVREGLLSQELNDRGLLMTVDGLLASTAADGSVALLDTHLPDPRPVTPNLVLDSLQVSRGDDIRPLRIDQPLVLQPDDHELLVGTRLLSYENPLGNRYRSRLEGFDSSWLEQGASGERVFSTLTPGRYTLRVQAYDAAGNASRELVLPVHVLPPWWRSPWGMALFAVLGVVLLLMAGAAYRRRVSRRSAWQLAEHKRELAEQASLAKTRFLATLGHEIRTPMTGVLGMTELLQATPLDERQKGYADAIQRAGTHLLRLVNDALDLAKIEAGKLELQQVEFDLHALLADVAALMGPVAGKRGLAFHDGIAAGVPHLVRGDPLRLRQILLNLLGNAIKFTETGHVSLHALPLSPHGVRLTVGDTGPGINAEQQARLFRRFEQAEGAQTTARYGGSGLGLAICQELAVAMGGQIEVDSAPGRGTRFSVDLPALQPLAQGEAHASSVVDTAHAPAPVGPLDILLVEDDATVAEVVAGLLRARGHRVTHAPHGLAALSEVVSTVFDVAFLDLDLPGLDGMALARQLRLHGVTTPLIALTARTDAEAEPLARQAGFDDFVRKPVTGDMLAAAIVNVRGAATASGEGQQGEPT
;
A
#
# COMPACT_ATOMS: atom_id res chain seq x y z
N MET A 1 76.46 0.05 45.79
CA MET A 1 76.11 0.29 44.37
C MET A 1 74.79 -0.36 43.93
N ARG A 2 74.51 -1.65 44.18
CA ARG A 2 73.22 -2.28 43.78
C ARG A 2 71.96 -1.66 44.41
N ALA A 3 72.02 -1.19 45.66
CA ALA A 3 70.89 -0.52 46.32
C ALA A 3 70.56 0.87 45.73
N TRP A 4 71.55 1.58 45.17
CA TRP A 4 71.34 2.87 44.52
C TRP A 4 70.70 2.73 43.14
N TRP A 5 71.05 1.69 42.38
CA TRP A 5 70.40 1.38 41.11
C TRP A 5 68.95 0.90 41.32
N LEU A 6 68.67 0.15 42.39
CA LEU A 6 67.29 -0.22 42.77
C LEU A 6 66.45 0.99 43.20
N LEU A 7 67.03 1.94 43.95
CA LEU A 7 66.36 3.20 44.30
C LEU A 7 66.12 4.09 43.07
N LEU A 8 67.08 4.19 42.14
CA LEU A 8 66.90 4.92 40.88
C LEU A 8 65.85 4.27 39.99
N PHE A 9 65.80 2.93 39.94
CA PHE A 9 64.81 2.19 39.16
C PHE A 9 63.40 2.30 39.78
N CYS A 10 63.29 2.28 41.12
CA CYS A 10 62.01 2.55 41.80
C CYS A 10 61.56 4.01 41.67
N LEU A 11 62.48 4.98 41.59
CA LEU A 11 62.16 6.39 41.30
C LEU A 11 61.79 6.63 39.83
N LEU A 12 62.32 5.83 38.89
CA LEU A 12 61.97 5.86 37.46
C LEU A 12 60.68 5.08 37.13
N CYS A 13 60.18 4.26 38.05
CA CYS A 13 58.94 3.50 37.91
C CYS A 13 57.78 4.03 38.78
N ALA A 14 57.91 5.20 39.39
CA ALA A 14 56.75 5.86 39.99
C ALA A 14 55.76 6.25 38.86
N PRO A 15 54.48 5.84 38.93
CA PRO A 15 53.48 6.31 37.98
C PRO A 15 53.47 7.85 38.02
N ALA A 16 53.59 8.49 36.86
CA ALA A 16 53.39 9.92 36.78
C ALA A 16 51.98 10.21 37.33
N PRO A 17 51.83 10.96 38.43
CA PRO A 17 50.50 11.29 38.95
C PRO A 17 49.69 12.00 37.87
N ALA A 18 48.40 11.70 37.79
CA ALA A 18 47.49 12.35 36.84
C ALA A 18 47.64 13.88 36.94
N ALA A 19 47.75 14.57 35.80
CA ALA A 19 48.03 16.01 35.81
C ALA A 19 46.77 16.85 36.11
N VAL A 20 45.59 16.22 36.19
CA VAL A 20 44.31 16.82 36.62
C VAL A 20 43.71 16.06 37.80
N PRO A 21 42.84 16.69 38.61
CA PRO A 21 42.24 16.03 39.76
C PRO A 21 41.22 14.98 39.30
N GLU A 22 41.17 13.84 39.98
CA GLU A 22 40.26 12.75 39.63
C GLU A 22 38.82 13.07 40.07
N ILE A 23 38.01 13.61 39.15
CA ILE A 23 36.60 13.97 39.38
C ILE A 23 35.70 13.15 38.43
N PRO A 24 35.20 11.97 38.85
CA PRO A 24 34.29 11.17 38.03
C PRO A 24 33.03 11.94 37.65
N ARG A 25 32.69 11.95 36.35
CA ARG A 25 31.51 12.61 35.81
C ARG A 25 30.57 11.59 35.18
N PHE A 26 29.40 11.45 35.79
CA PHE A 26 28.40 10.48 35.37
C PHE A 26 27.36 11.13 34.44
N ARG A 27 27.03 10.44 33.35
CA ARG A 27 25.85 10.75 32.53
C ARG A 27 24.65 9.99 33.08
N LEU A 28 23.56 10.70 33.35
CA LEU A 28 22.31 10.09 33.84
C LEU A 28 21.41 9.64 32.70
N LEU A 29 20.72 8.53 32.93
CA LEU A 29 19.58 8.03 32.18
C LEU A 29 18.44 7.79 33.17
N GLY A 30 17.31 8.45 32.96
CA GLY A 30 16.15 8.40 33.85
C GLY A 30 14.86 8.06 33.12
N ALA A 31 13.72 8.34 33.77
CA ALA A 31 12.40 8.07 33.20
C ALA A 31 12.15 8.83 31.88
N GLY A 32 12.69 10.06 31.74
CA GLY A 32 12.61 10.84 30.51
C GLY A 32 13.34 10.21 29.31
N ASP A 33 14.29 9.31 29.56
CA ASP A 33 15.02 8.57 28.53
C ASP A 33 14.34 7.23 28.19
N GLY A 34 13.28 6.84 28.90
CA GLY A 34 12.53 5.59 28.71
C GLY A 34 12.80 4.50 29.76
N LEU A 35 13.57 4.78 30.81
CA LEU A 35 13.77 3.85 31.92
C LEU A 35 12.46 3.68 32.72
N PRO A 36 11.93 2.47 32.94
CA PRO A 36 10.61 2.28 33.52
C PRO A 36 10.53 2.63 35.01
N SER A 37 11.60 2.38 35.77
CA SER A 37 11.70 2.76 37.17
C SER A 37 13.13 3.11 37.56
N THR A 38 13.29 4.05 38.48
CA THR A 38 14.60 4.50 38.97
C THR A 38 15.21 3.60 40.04
N THR A 39 14.47 2.60 40.52
CA THR A 39 14.99 1.62 41.48
C THR A 39 15.50 0.41 40.71
N ILE A 40 16.82 0.24 40.70
CA ILE A 40 17.53 -0.77 39.90
C ILE A 40 18.28 -1.71 40.85
N PRO A 41 17.72 -2.87 41.20
CA PRO A 41 18.39 -3.83 42.08
C PRO A 41 19.53 -4.59 41.38
N ALA A 42 19.46 -4.81 40.07
CA ALA A 42 20.44 -5.61 39.35
C ALA A 42 20.66 -5.13 37.91
N LEU A 43 21.90 -5.32 37.43
CA LEU A 43 22.35 -5.01 36.08
C LEU A 43 23.08 -6.23 35.51
N ALA A 44 22.88 -6.53 34.24
CA ALA A 44 23.62 -7.59 33.55
C ALA A 44 23.88 -7.19 32.09
N ARG A 45 24.86 -7.84 31.45
CA ARG A 45 25.15 -7.62 30.03
C ARG A 45 25.02 -8.95 29.28
N ASP A 46 24.28 -8.95 28.19
CA ASP A 46 24.14 -10.15 27.36
C ASP A 46 25.37 -10.36 26.47
N ARG A 47 25.44 -11.51 25.79
CA ARG A 47 26.56 -11.86 24.91
C ARG A 47 26.70 -10.91 23.72
N ALA A 48 25.58 -10.37 23.23
CA ALA A 48 25.59 -9.36 22.19
C ALA A 48 26.14 -8.02 22.72
N GLY A 49 26.04 -7.76 24.02
CA GLY A 49 26.54 -6.56 24.67
C GLY A 49 25.44 -5.59 25.09
N HIS A 50 24.14 -5.94 24.95
CA HIS A 50 23.05 -5.12 25.47
C HIS A 50 23.11 -5.09 27.00
N LEU A 51 22.73 -3.94 27.55
CA LEU A 51 22.57 -3.78 28.99
C LEU A 51 21.14 -4.18 29.39
N TRP A 52 21.03 -5.14 30.29
CA TRP A 52 19.80 -5.56 30.92
C TRP A 52 19.71 -5.00 32.33
N ILE A 53 18.52 -4.53 32.70
CA ILE A 53 18.28 -3.71 33.87
C ILE A 53 17.03 -4.25 34.55
N ALA A 54 17.21 -4.86 35.72
CA ALA A 54 16.09 -5.17 36.60
C ALA A 54 15.58 -3.86 37.19
N THR A 55 14.25 -3.68 37.24
CA THR A 55 13.65 -2.51 37.88
C THR A 55 12.44 -2.91 38.71
N TRP A 56 11.94 -2.00 39.54
CA TRP A 56 10.67 -2.20 40.27
C TRP A 56 9.41 -2.08 39.40
N ASP A 57 9.55 -1.70 38.11
CA ASP A 57 8.44 -1.65 37.14
C ASP A 57 8.81 -2.37 35.83
N GLY A 58 9.28 -3.61 35.96
CA GLY A 58 9.59 -4.52 34.86
C GLY A 58 11.08 -4.66 34.56
N LEU A 59 11.37 -5.47 33.55
CA LEU A 59 12.71 -5.71 33.04
C LEU A 59 12.96 -4.78 31.85
N ALA A 60 14.08 -4.07 31.83
CA ALA A 60 14.46 -3.21 30.70
C ALA A 60 15.74 -3.72 30.02
N ARG A 61 15.82 -3.52 28.70
CA ARG A 61 17.03 -3.71 27.89
C ARG A 61 17.37 -2.39 27.21
N TYR A 62 18.61 -1.94 27.35
CA TYR A 62 19.13 -0.72 26.75
C TYR A 62 20.14 -1.03 25.63
N ASP A 63 19.87 -0.52 24.44
CA ASP A 63 20.69 -0.70 23.24
C ASP A 63 21.70 0.44 23.00
N GLY A 64 21.77 1.41 23.92
CA GLY A 64 22.59 2.62 23.80
C GLY A 64 21.80 3.85 23.35
N VAL A 65 20.62 3.69 22.78
CA VAL A 65 19.77 4.80 22.33
C VAL A 65 18.41 4.78 23.04
N SER A 66 17.82 3.60 23.18
CA SER A 66 16.45 3.41 23.65
C SER A 66 16.31 2.21 24.59
N PHE A 67 15.23 2.19 25.37
CA PHE A 67 14.87 1.07 26.23
C PHE A 67 13.73 0.25 25.63
N ARG A 68 13.89 -1.07 25.65
CA ARG A 68 12.80 -2.03 25.48
C ARG A 68 12.42 -2.56 26.86
N VAL A 69 11.13 -2.51 27.21
CA VAL A 69 10.64 -2.90 28.54
C VAL A 69 9.68 -4.07 28.44
N TRP A 70 9.89 -5.09 29.26
CA TRP A 70 8.96 -6.19 29.49
C TRP A 70 8.27 -5.96 30.83
N ARG A 71 6.95 -6.14 30.87
CA ARG A 71 6.11 -6.01 32.07
C ARG A 71 5.23 -7.26 32.23
N HIS A 72 4.64 -7.41 33.41
CA HIS A 72 3.61 -8.39 33.66
C HIS A 72 2.31 -7.99 32.95
N ASP A 73 1.74 -8.91 32.21
CA ASP A 73 0.41 -8.84 31.63
C ASP A 73 -0.40 -10.05 32.13
N PRO A 74 -1.44 -9.85 32.94
CA PRO A 74 -2.29 -10.94 33.45
C PRO A 74 -2.97 -11.76 32.36
N ALA A 75 -3.13 -11.21 31.14
CA ALA A 75 -3.73 -11.92 30.01
C ALA A 75 -2.72 -12.75 29.21
N ASP A 76 -1.41 -12.49 29.35
CA ASP A 76 -0.34 -13.20 28.66
C ASP A 76 0.52 -14.01 29.65
N PRO A 77 0.37 -15.35 29.70
CA PRO A 77 1.16 -16.20 30.60
C PRO A 77 2.65 -16.29 30.21
N ALA A 78 3.06 -15.75 29.06
CA ALA A 78 4.46 -15.63 28.65
C ALA A 78 5.07 -14.26 28.98
N SER A 79 4.33 -13.35 29.60
CA SER A 79 4.82 -12.06 30.11
C SER A 79 5.67 -12.25 31.39
N LEU A 80 6.17 -11.17 32.01
CA LEU A 80 6.85 -11.32 33.30
C LEU A 80 5.89 -11.85 34.38
N ALA A 81 6.39 -12.58 35.38
CA ALA A 81 5.57 -13.07 36.48
C ALA A 81 5.05 -11.96 37.42
N GLY A 82 5.76 -10.83 37.46
CA GLY A 82 5.45 -9.62 38.23
C GLY A 82 6.34 -8.47 37.77
N ASN A 83 6.03 -7.24 38.19
CA ASN A 83 6.79 -6.06 37.76
C ASN A 83 8.01 -5.75 38.65
N VAL A 84 8.00 -6.16 39.92
CA VAL A 84 9.12 -5.91 40.82
C VAL A 84 10.20 -6.95 40.59
N VAL A 85 11.15 -6.68 39.68
CA VAL A 85 12.26 -7.58 39.38
C VAL A 85 13.34 -7.43 40.45
N GLN A 86 13.62 -8.49 41.23
CA GLN A 86 14.56 -8.47 42.36
C GLN A 86 15.95 -8.97 41.99
N ALA A 87 16.04 -10.01 41.14
CA ALA A 87 17.30 -10.58 40.68
C ALA A 87 17.32 -10.74 39.16
N LEU A 88 18.51 -10.61 38.58
CA LEU A 88 18.76 -10.73 37.15
C LEU A 88 20.09 -11.45 36.94
N HIS A 89 20.09 -12.47 36.09
CA HIS A 89 21.29 -13.21 35.71
C HIS A 89 21.22 -13.62 34.24
N ILE A 90 22.37 -13.62 33.56
CA ILE A 90 22.48 -14.08 32.17
C ILE A 90 23.47 -15.25 32.14
N ASP A 91 23.01 -16.40 31.66
CA ASP A 91 23.82 -17.61 31.65
C ASP A 91 24.70 -17.75 30.39
N ALA A 92 25.53 -18.80 30.36
CA ALA A 92 26.44 -19.06 29.25
C ALA A 92 25.73 -19.37 27.91
N ARG A 93 24.44 -19.71 27.94
CA ARG A 93 23.58 -19.94 26.75
C ARG A 93 22.86 -18.66 26.33
N ASP A 94 23.18 -17.52 26.94
CA ASP A 94 22.57 -16.22 26.70
C ASP A 94 21.07 -16.18 27.06
N ARG A 95 20.63 -17.04 28.00
CA ARG A 95 19.28 -17.00 28.56
C ARG A 95 19.21 -15.97 29.69
N ILE A 96 18.10 -15.23 29.75
CA ILE A 96 17.88 -14.19 30.75
C ILE A 96 17.03 -14.78 31.88
N TRP A 97 17.63 -14.93 33.04
CA TRP A 97 16.98 -15.40 34.25
C TRP A 97 16.61 -14.20 35.12
N VAL A 98 15.35 -14.14 35.53
CA VAL A 98 14.84 -13.07 36.39
C VAL A 98 14.00 -13.64 37.52
N ALA A 99 14.10 -13.02 38.68
CA ALA A 99 13.20 -13.27 39.79
C ALA A 99 12.36 -12.03 40.03
N THR A 100 11.06 -12.20 40.23
CA THR A 100 10.16 -11.12 40.59
C THR A 100 9.62 -11.37 41.99
N GLU A 101 9.34 -10.31 42.75
CA GLU A 101 8.73 -10.41 44.08
C GLU A 101 7.49 -11.33 44.06
N ASN A 102 7.47 -12.35 44.92
CA ASN A 102 6.44 -13.39 44.99
C ASN A 102 6.13 -14.13 43.67
N GLY A 103 6.98 -14.02 42.64
CA GLY A 103 6.73 -14.57 41.31
C GLY A 103 7.59 -15.77 40.94
N GLY A 104 8.47 -16.21 41.84
CA GLY A 104 9.39 -17.31 41.60
C GLY A 104 10.49 -16.95 40.60
N LEU A 105 11.05 -17.99 39.96
CA LEU A 105 12.10 -17.87 38.96
C LEU A 105 11.50 -17.88 37.56
N SER A 106 11.91 -16.95 36.70
CA SER A 106 11.49 -16.87 35.30
C SER A 106 12.69 -16.90 34.36
N VAL A 107 12.55 -17.56 33.21
CA VAL A 107 13.60 -17.61 32.18
C VAL A 107 13.06 -17.19 30.83
N MET A 108 13.78 -16.30 30.17
CA MET A 108 13.61 -15.98 28.76
C MET A 108 14.76 -16.57 27.96
N GLU A 109 14.41 -17.36 26.96
CA GLU A 109 15.39 -18.03 26.09
C GLU A 109 16.13 -17.02 25.18
N ALA A 110 17.17 -17.50 24.49
CA ALA A 110 18.00 -16.71 23.58
C ALA A 110 17.18 -15.99 22.48
N ASP A 111 16.01 -16.53 22.11
CA ASP A 111 15.12 -15.99 21.08
C ASP A 111 14.22 -14.82 21.54
N ARG A 112 14.26 -14.48 22.83
CA ARG A 112 13.56 -13.33 23.44
C ARG A 112 12.03 -13.33 23.26
N ARG A 113 11.40 -14.49 23.12
CA ARG A 113 9.94 -14.60 22.83
C ARG A 113 9.02 -14.38 24.01
N GLY A 114 9.48 -14.63 25.23
CA GLY A 114 8.67 -14.58 26.44
C GLY A 114 9.35 -15.33 27.57
N PHE A 115 8.63 -15.48 28.68
CA PHE A 115 9.13 -16.08 29.91
C PHE A 115 8.47 -17.43 30.17
N ARG A 116 9.27 -18.39 30.64
CA ARG A 116 8.81 -19.60 31.31
C ARG A 116 9.01 -19.43 32.81
N HIS A 117 7.97 -19.73 33.60
CA HIS A 117 7.96 -19.52 35.05
C HIS A 117 8.12 -20.83 35.82
N TYR A 118 8.87 -20.77 36.91
CA TYR A 118 9.01 -21.80 37.95
C TYR A 118 8.52 -21.17 39.25
N ARG A 119 7.38 -21.65 39.76
CA ARG A 119 6.83 -21.19 41.05
C ARG A 119 6.65 -22.36 42.00
N GLN A 120 6.62 -22.07 43.30
CA GLN A 120 6.44 -23.01 44.40
C GLN A 120 5.17 -23.85 44.21
N ALA A 121 4.09 -23.24 43.69
CA ALA A 121 2.83 -23.93 43.45
C ALA A 121 2.98 -25.14 42.50
N GLN A 122 3.84 -25.04 41.47
CA GLN A 122 4.14 -26.16 40.55
C GLN A 122 5.39 -26.94 40.96
N HIS A 123 6.29 -26.31 41.73
CA HIS A 123 7.56 -26.87 42.16
C HIS A 123 7.75 -26.71 43.67
N PRO A 124 7.09 -27.53 44.51
CA PRO A 124 7.14 -27.40 45.98
C PRO A 124 8.57 -27.46 46.55
N GLN A 125 9.52 -28.06 45.83
CA GLN A 125 10.93 -28.13 46.19
C GLN A 125 11.59 -26.75 46.31
N MET A 126 11.02 -25.68 45.72
CA MET A 126 11.54 -24.31 45.86
C MET A 126 11.38 -23.75 47.28
N GLY A 127 10.39 -24.24 48.06
CA GLY A 127 10.09 -23.79 49.42
C GLY A 127 9.54 -22.36 49.55
N SER A 128 9.90 -21.45 48.65
CA SER A 128 9.49 -20.03 48.60
C SER A 128 9.59 -19.50 47.17
N ASP A 129 8.70 -18.56 46.81
CA ASP A 129 8.71 -17.84 45.53
C ASP A 129 9.56 -16.57 45.54
N ASP A 130 10.09 -16.17 46.71
CA ASP A 130 10.94 -14.98 46.84
C ASP A 130 12.41 -15.34 46.60
N VAL A 131 12.85 -15.20 45.34
CA VAL A 131 14.22 -15.51 44.89
C VAL A 131 15.08 -14.23 44.87
N PHE A 132 16.17 -14.22 45.65
CA PHE A 132 17.05 -13.04 45.83
C PHE A 132 18.37 -13.12 45.07
N ALA A 133 18.87 -14.31 44.78
CA ALA A 133 20.15 -14.52 44.11
C ALA A 133 20.05 -15.59 43.04
N ILE A 134 20.67 -15.35 41.89
CA ILE A 134 20.72 -16.29 40.77
C ILE A 134 22.15 -16.32 40.25
N THR A 135 22.67 -17.51 39.96
CA THR A 135 23.93 -17.71 39.24
C THR A 135 23.85 -18.99 38.42
N SER A 136 24.84 -19.27 37.56
CA SER A 136 24.84 -20.47 36.72
C SER A 136 26.24 -20.95 36.44
N ARG A 137 26.41 -22.27 36.28
CA ARG A 137 27.63 -22.87 35.73
C ARG A 137 27.27 -23.99 34.77
N GLY A 138 27.77 -23.90 33.54
CA GLY A 138 27.35 -24.80 32.48
C GLY A 138 25.86 -24.66 32.23
N ASP A 139 25.13 -25.76 32.36
CA ASP A 139 23.69 -25.82 32.15
C ASP A 139 22.86 -25.73 33.45
N ASP A 140 23.53 -25.87 34.59
CA ASP A 140 22.92 -25.78 35.90
C ASP A 140 22.72 -24.32 36.31
N VAL A 141 21.53 -24.03 36.81
CA VAL A 141 21.19 -22.73 37.39
C VAL A 141 21.01 -22.90 38.88
N TRP A 142 21.65 -22.01 39.65
CA TRP A 142 21.59 -21.99 41.10
C TRP A 142 20.84 -20.75 41.53
N PHE A 143 19.91 -20.91 42.46
CA PHE A 143 19.15 -19.80 42.98
C PHE A 143 18.92 -19.91 44.49
N GLY A 144 18.99 -18.75 45.14
CA GLY A 144 18.79 -18.57 46.57
C GLY A 144 17.44 -17.93 46.83
N THR A 145 16.71 -18.47 47.80
CA THR A 145 15.39 -17.93 48.20
C THR A 145 15.46 -17.29 49.59
N PHE A 146 14.48 -16.45 49.89
CA PHE A 146 14.20 -16.02 51.26
C PHE A 146 13.25 -17.04 51.93
N GLY A 147 13.80 -17.81 52.87
CA GLY A 147 13.07 -18.80 53.66
C GLY A 147 13.06 -20.23 53.09
N GLY A 148 13.43 -20.43 51.82
CA GLY A 148 13.45 -21.76 51.17
C GLY A 148 14.83 -22.41 51.06
N GLY A 149 15.92 -21.67 51.30
CA GLY A 149 17.30 -22.16 51.16
C GLY A 149 17.87 -22.02 49.75
N LEU A 150 18.91 -22.82 49.49
CA LEU A 150 19.65 -22.86 48.21
C LEU A 150 19.07 -23.94 47.30
N HIS A 151 18.99 -23.65 46.02
CA HIS A 151 18.46 -24.58 45.03
C HIS A 151 19.36 -24.70 43.82
N ARG A 152 19.38 -25.90 43.23
CA ARG A 152 19.97 -26.17 41.92
C ARG A 152 18.87 -26.65 40.97
N LEU A 153 18.68 -25.92 39.88
CA LEU A 153 17.90 -26.33 38.72
C LEU A 153 18.83 -27.00 37.72
N ALA A 154 18.69 -28.32 37.58
CA ALA A 154 19.44 -29.11 36.60
C ALA A 154 18.90 -28.89 35.17
N ALA A 155 19.70 -29.28 34.17
CA ALA A 155 19.37 -29.10 32.76
C ALA A 155 18.09 -29.81 32.30
N ASP A 156 17.70 -30.89 32.99
CA ASP A 156 16.47 -31.66 32.76
C ASP A 156 15.22 -31.02 33.40
N GLY A 157 15.39 -29.92 34.13
CA GLY A 157 14.31 -29.21 34.83
C GLY A 157 14.12 -29.66 36.29
N THR A 158 14.93 -30.59 36.80
CA THR A 158 14.85 -31.06 38.18
C THR A 158 15.37 -30.00 39.15
N ILE A 159 14.61 -29.70 40.21
CA ILE A 159 15.01 -28.79 41.29
C ILE A 159 15.46 -29.58 42.51
N ILE A 160 16.71 -29.38 42.91
CA ILE A 160 17.32 -29.96 44.12
C ILE A 160 17.44 -28.86 45.18
N ARG A 161 16.90 -29.10 46.37
CA ARG A 161 16.92 -28.17 47.51
C ARG A 161 18.02 -28.53 48.51
N PHE A 162 18.69 -27.50 49.02
CA PHE A 162 19.64 -27.55 50.13
C PHE A 162 19.11 -26.64 51.25
N ALA A 163 18.61 -27.24 52.33
CA ALA A 163 18.05 -26.51 53.47
C ALA A 163 19.10 -26.23 54.55
N ALA A 164 18.79 -25.30 55.44
CA ALA A 164 19.59 -25.01 56.61
C ALA A 164 19.71 -26.21 57.56
N VAL A 165 20.89 -26.37 58.15
CA VAL A 165 21.19 -27.43 59.12
C VAL A 165 21.47 -26.80 60.49
N VAL A 166 21.29 -27.57 61.56
CA VAL A 166 21.52 -27.15 62.95
C VAL A 166 22.99 -26.75 63.16
N GLU A 167 23.24 -25.81 64.08
CA GLU A 167 24.59 -25.36 64.43
C GLU A 167 25.53 -26.54 64.77
N GLY A 168 26.65 -26.62 64.05
CA GLY A 168 27.72 -27.60 64.30
C GLY A 168 27.90 -28.66 63.20
N GLU A 169 26.96 -28.79 62.26
CA GLU A 169 27.07 -29.69 61.10
C GLU A 169 27.46 -28.95 59.81
N ASP A 170 28.19 -29.62 58.91
CA ASP A 170 28.47 -29.12 57.56
C ASP A 170 27.17 -29.02 56.76
N GLY A 171 26.81 -27.81 56.31
CA GLY A 171 25.56 -27.56 55.60
C GLY A 171 25.33 -26.09 55.32
N LEU A 172 24.08 -25.73 54.97
CA LEU A 172 23.69 -24.35 54.70
C LEU A 172 23.50 -23.62 56.05
N PRO A 173 24.13 -22.45 56.29
CA PRO A 173 24.02 -21.76 57.58
C PRO A 173 22.65 -21.14 57.86
N SER A 174 21.88 -20.82 56.83
CA SER A 174 20.54 -20.21 56.95
C SER A 174 19.76 -20.41 55.66
N ASP A 175 18.43 -20.57 55.76
CA ASP A 175 17.53 -20.68 54.61
C ASP A 175 17.31 -19.36 53.87
N ASN A 176 17.81 -18.24 54.41
CA ASN A 176 17.76 -16.93 53.75
C ASN A 176 19.07 -16.69 52.99
N VAL A 177 19.07 -17.04 51.71
CA VAL A 177 20.23 -16.91 50.82
C VAL A 177 20.17 -15.57 50.10
N LEU A 178 21.20 -14.73 50.28
CA LEU A 178 21.24 -13.35 49.78
C LEU A 178 22.16 -13.16 48.58
N SER A 179 23.22 -13.95 48.46
CA SER A 179 24.22 -13.77 47.41
C SER A 179 24.86 -15.10 46.99
N LEU A 180 25.13 -15.25 45.69
CA LEU A 180 25.72 -16.44 45.10
C LEU A 180 26.79 -16.05 44.08
N ALA A 181 27.96 -16.66 44.15
CA ALA A 181 29.01 -16.48 43.15
C ALA A 181 29.85 -17.74 42.97
N PHE A 182 30.22 -18.03 41.72
CA PHE A 182 31.23 -19.04 41.41
C PHE A 182 32.61 -18.39 41.36
N ASP A 183 33.62 -19.01 41.98
CA ASP A 183 35.01 -18.62 41.78
C ASP A 183 35.62 -19.21 40.49
N ALA A 184 36.88 -18.90 40.19
CA ALA A 184 37.57 -19.38 38.99
C ALA A 184 37.75 -20.91 38.93
N LYS A 185 37.76 -21.59 40.07
CA LYS A 185 37.78 -23.07 40.17
C LYS A 185 36.34 -23.64 40.05
N GLY A 186 35.38 -22.75 40.19
CA GLY A 186 33.94 -22.91 40.19
C GLY A 186 33.42 -23.69 41.38
N VAL A 187 34.02 -23.42 42.53
CA VAL A 187 33.36 -23.57 43.82
C VAL A 187 32.26 -22.53 43.90
N LEU A 188 31.06 -22.94 44.31
CA LEU A 188 29.96 -22.01 44.55
C LEU A 188 30.05 -21.48 45.97
N TRP A 189 30.10 -20.16 46.12
CA TRP A 189 30.07 -19.48 47.40
C TRP A 189 28.67 -18.93 47.67
N VAL A 190 28.20 -19.13 48.90
CA VAL A 190 26.80 -18.92 49.30
C VAL A 190 26.75 -18.00 50.51
N GLY A 191 26.36 -16.76 50.28
CA GLY A 191 26.12 -15.78 51.35
C GLY A 191 24.70 -15.88 51.89
N THR A 192 24.57 -16.05 53.20
CA THR A 192 23.27 -16.19 53.89
C THR A 192 23.14 -15.19 55.03
N MET A 193 21.94 -15.08 55.62
CA MET A 193 21.76 -14.31 56.85
C MET A 193 22.43 -14.93 58.10
N GLY A 194 22.91 -16.17 58.03
CA GLY A 194 23.54 -16.88 59.17
C GLY A 194 25.02 -17.23 58.98
N GLY A 195 25.65 -16.71 57.92
CA GLY A 195 27.05 -16.92 57.60
C GLY A 195 27.29 -17.34 56.15
N LEU A 196 28.53 -17.74 55.88
CA LEU A 196 29.02 -18.11 54.56
C LEU A 196 29.09 -19.64 54.41
N ALA A 197 28.72 -20.15 53.24
CA ALA A 197 28.92 -21.55 52.87
C ALA A 197 29.65 -21.65 51.53
N ARG A 198 30.29 -22.80 51.28
CA ARG A 198 30.80 -23.16 49.95
C ARG A 198 30.32 -24.54 49.53
N TYR A 199 30.02 -24.70 48.25
CA TYR A 199 29.63 -25.96 47.63
C TYR A 199 30.69 -26.43 46.64
N GLU A 200 31.26 -27.60 46.91
CA GLU A 200 32.30 -28.25 46.09
C GLU A 200 32.13 -29.77 46.15
N GLY A 201 32.25 -30.45 45.02
CA GLY A 201 32.25 -31.92 44.98
C GLY A 201 30.95 -32.57 45.49
N GLY A 202 29.81 -31.90 45.40
CA GLY A 202 28.53 -32.41 45.89
C GLY A 202 28.24 -32.11 47.36
N GLN A 203 29.18 -31.51 48.09
CA GLN A 203 29.04 -31.21 49.52
C GLN A 203 28.96 -29.71 49.76
N LEU A 204 28.09 -29.32 50.68
CA LEU A 204 27.97 -27.95 51.18
C LEU A 204 28.66 -27.86 52.54
N ARG A 205 29.58 -26.90 52.71
CA ARG A 205 30.33 -26.70 53.96
C ARG A 205 30.20 -25.28 54.46
N ARG A 206 29.97 -25.13 55.76
CA ARG A 206 29.96 -23.82 56.43
C ARG A 206 31.38 -23.30 56.60
N LEU A 207 31.56 -21.99 56.47
CA LEU A 207 32.86 -21.33 56.67
C LEU A 207 32.75 -20.26 57.75
N ALA A 208 33.68 -20.31 58.70
CA ALA A 208 33.87 -19.25 59.69
C ALA A 208 34.64 -18.07 59.05
N LEU A 209 34.17 -16.86 59.31
CA LEU A 209 34.84 -15.63 58.93
C LEU A 209 35.67 -15.08 60.10
N PRO A 210 36.68 -14.22 59.84
CA PRO A 210 37.51 -13.63 60.91
C PRO A 210 36.73 -12.92 62.02
N GLY A 211 35.56 -12.34 61.71
CA GLY A 211 34.70 -11.64 62.67
C GLY A 211 33.81 -12.52 63.54
N GLY A 212 33.85 -13.85 63.35
CA GLY A 212 33.03 -14.81 64.08
C GLY A 212 31.91 -15.45 63.23
N ASP A 213 31.10 -16.28 63.88
CA ASP A 213 29.99 -16.99 63.26
C ASP A 213 28.69 -16.18 63.29
N GLY A 214 27.73 -16.53 62.43
CA GLY A 214 26.40 -15.91 62.42
C GLY A 214 26.33 -14.52 61.76
N LEU A 215 27.40 -14.09 61.09
CA LEU A 215 27.44 -12.82 60.36
C LEU A 215 26.48 -12.86 59.15
N ILE A 216 25.79 -11.73 58.91
CA ILE A 216 24.95 -11.59 57.72
C ILE A 216 25.86 -11.30 56.54
N ILE A 217 25.80 -12.15 55.51
CA ILE A 217 26.58 -12.01 54.30
C ILE A 217 25.73 -11.33 53.24
N TYR A 218 26.03 -10.07 52.96
CA TYR A 218 25.30 -9.24 52.01
C TYR A 218 25.72 -9.53 50.57
N SER A 219 27.01 -9.77 50.36
CA SER A 219 27.56 -9.91 49.01
C SER A 219 28.73 -10.89 49.00
N VAL A 220 28.80 -11.68 47.94
CA VAL A 220 29.96 -12.50 47.61
C VAL A 220 30.35 -12.19 46.18
N THR A 221 31.59 -11.77 45.98
CA THR A 221 32.14 -11.39 44.67
C THR A 221 33.42 -12.18 44.42
N ALA A 222 33.44 -12.98 43.37
CA ALA A 222 34.67 -13.61 42.91
C ALA A 222 35.44 -12.65 42.00
N ASP A 223 36.74 -12.52 42.24
CA ASP A 223 37.65 -11.71 41.44
C ASP A 223 38.98 -12.45 41.25
N ALA A 224 39.21 -12.92 40.03
CA ALA A 224 40.32 -13.83 39.69
C ALA A 224 40.39 -15.04 40.65
N ASP A 225 41.49 -15.16 41.41
CA ASP A 225 41.69 -16.21 42.41
C ASP A 225 41.20 -15.85 43.82
N ALA A 226 40.72 -14.62 44.02
CA ALA A 226 40.23 -14.14 45.31
C ALA A 226 38.70 -14.12 45.38
N VAL A 227 38.17 -14.25 46.59
CA VAL A 227 36.74 -14.09 46.87
C VAL A 227 36.56 -13.03 47.94
N TRP A 228 35.78 -12.01 47.61
CA TRP A 228 35.45 -10.91 48.49
C TRP A 228 34.07 -11.11 49.08
N VAL A 229 33.94 -10.85 50.38
CA VAL A 229 32.73 -11.07 51.17
C VAL A 229 32.41 -9.79 51.92
N GLY A 230 31.27 -9.19 51.59
CA GLY A 230 30.68 -8.10 52.37
C GLY A 230 29.80 -8.68 53.48
N ALA A 231 30.25 -8.57 54.72
CA ALA A 231 29.59 -9.09 55.91
C ALA A 231 29.08 -7.94 56.81
N SER A 232 28.30 -8.28 57.84
CA SER A 232 27.75 -7.29 58.78
C SER A 232 28.79 -6.54 59.63
N ASP A 233 29.98 -7.10 59.77
CA ASP A 233 31.12 -6.57 60.53
C ASP A 233 32.21 -5.93 59.65
N GLY A 234 32.10 -6.04 58.32
CA GLY A 234 33.04 -5.42 57.39
C GLY A 234 33.22 -6.21 56.10
N VAL A 235 34.37 -6.01 55.46
CA VAL A 235 34.78 -6.73 54.25
C VAL A 235 35.87 -7.73 54.57
N HIS A 236 35.72 -8.95 54.05
CA HIS A 236 36.74 -10.00 54.11
C HIS A 236 37.12 -10.44 52.71
N ARG A 237 38.37 -10.86 52.56
CA ARG A 237 38.92 -11.41 51.33
C ARG A 237 39.49 -12.78 51.63
N TRP A 238 39.14 -13.76 50.81
CA TRP A 238 39.75 -15.07 50.80
C TRP A 238 40.67 -15.19 49.60
N SER A 239 41.86 -15.76 49.80
CA SER A 239 42.78 -16.16 48.74
C SER A 239 43.33 -17.56 49.03
N PRO A 240 43.58 -18.41 48.01
CA PRO A 240 44.16 -19.74 48.18
C PRO A 240 45.48 -19.75 48.96
N ASP A 241 46.31 -18.72 48.77
CA ASP A 241 47.67 -18.68 49.32
C ASP A 241 47.73 -18.16 50.77
N VAL A 242 46.78 -17.30 51.14
CA VAL A 242 46.80 -16.54 52.40
C VAL A 242 45.66 -16.95 53.34
N GLY A 243 44.58 -17.53 52.82
CA GLY A 243 43.35 -17.76 53.56
C GLY A 243 42.54 -16.47 53.70
N TRP A 244 41.80 -16.35 54.81
CA TRP A 244 41.00 -15.16 55.10
C TRP A 244 41.84 -14.00 55.60
N MET A 245 41.63 -12.83 55.02
CA MET A 245 42.20 -11.56 55.44
C MET A 245 41.14 -10.46 55.42
N SER A 246 41.23 -9.52 56.36
CA SER A 246 40.41 -8.31 56.36
C SER A 246 41.31 -7.13 56.02
N PRO A 247 41.01 -6.34 54.96
CA PRO A 247 41.74 -5.11 54.71
C PRO A 247 41.67 -4.17 55.92
N PRO A 248 42.66 -3.28 56.15
CA PRO A 248 42.65 -2.33 57.27
C PRO A 248 41.40 -1.43 57.29
N TRP A 249 40.83 -1.15 56.12
CA TRP A 249 39.63 -0.35 55.94
C TRP A 249 38.32 -1.15 56.08
N SER A 250 38.37 -2.47 56.30
CA SER A 250 37.21 -3.35 56.43
C SER A 250 36.12 -2.81 57.38
N PRO A 251 36.43 -2.27 58.58
CA PRO A 251 35.41 -1.72 59.48
C PRO A 251 34.61 -0.54 58.92
N MET A 252 35.11 0.14 57.88
CA MET A 252 34.37 1.22 57.20
C MET A 252 33.07 0.74 56.55
N PHE A 253 32.98 -0.56 56.25
CA PHE A 253 31.80 -1.19 55.65
C PHE A 253 31.11 -2.16 56.62
N ALA A 254 31.33 -2.03 57.92
CA ALA A 254 30.45 -2.65 58.90
C ALA A 254 29.06 -1.99 58.84
N ARG A 255 28.04 -2.65 59.40
CA ARG A 255 26.70 -2.02 59.55
C ARG A 255 26.82 -0.65 60.24
N PRO A 256 26.13 0.39 59.74
CA PRO A 256 25.07 0.37 58.71
C PRO A 256 25.55 0.61 57.26
N ASN A 257 26.85 0.53 56.97
CA ASN A 257 27.44 0.83 55.65
C ASN A 257 27.89 -0.45 54.91
N ALA A 258 27.13 -1.54 55.00
CA ALA A 258 27.56 -2.83 54.46
C ALA A 258 27.88 -2.77 52.96
N LEU A 259 28.91 -3.51 52.53
CA LEU A 259 29.27 -3.67 51.12
C LEU A 259 28.24 -4.57 50.41
N ILE A 260 27.58 -4.04 49.39
CA ILE A 260 26.50 -4.72 48.65
C ILE A 260 26.96 -5.24 47.30
N ALA A 261 27.84 -4.53 46.61
CA ALA A 261 28.43 -5.00 45.36
C ALA A 261 29.83 -4.43 45.18
N MET A 262 30.65 -5.15 44.42
CA MET A 262 31.99 -4.74 44.07
C MET A 262 32.29 -5.12 42.63
N THR A 263 33.07 -4.28 41.94
CA THR A 263 33.61 -4.61 40.63
C THR A 263 35.03 -4.07 40.50
N SER A 264 35.91 -4.81 39.83
CA SER A 264 37.26 -4.33 39.50
C SER A 264 37.25 -3.64 38.13
N ASP A 265 38.10 -2.63 37.97
CA ASP A 265 38.37 -2.03 36.66
C ASP A 265 39.43 -2.81 35.84
N GLY A 266 39.94 -3.93 36.38
CA GLY A 266 40.97 -4.77 35.76
C GLY A 266 42.38 -4.17 35.80
N GLN A 267 42.57 -3.00 36.42
CA GLN A 267 43.86 -2.32 36.61
C GLN A 267 44.28 -2.27 38.08
N GLY A 268 43.62 -3.02 38.96
CA GLY A 268 43.91 -3.08 40.38
C GLY A 268 43.12 -2.10 41.24
N GLU A 269 42.22 -1.32 40.64
CA GLU A 269 41.23 -0.54 41.38
C GLU A 269 39.90 -1.28 41.52
N TYR A 270 39.18 -0.94 42.58
CA TYR A 270 37.87 -1.48 42.92
C TYR A 270 36.87 -0.36 43.10
N TRP A 271 35.70 -0.54 42.49
CA TRP A 271 34.50 0.24 42.76
C TRP A 271 33.65 -0.54 43.75
N LEU A 272 33.35 0.09 44.88
CA LEU A 272 32.64 -0.50 46.00
C LEU A 272 31.29 0.20 46.13
N ALA A 273 30.20 -0.56 45.98
CA ALA A 273 28.85 -0.10 46.22
C ALA A 273 28.42 -0.56 47.62
N SER A 274 28.07 0.39 48.48
CA SER A 274 27.65 0.12 49.85
C SER A 274 26.30 0.77 50.17
N GLN A 275 25.79 0.51 51.37
CA GLN A 275 24.60 1.18 51.88
C GLN A 275 24.79 2.71 52.07
N GLY A 276 26.03 3.19 52.14
CA GLY A 276 26.41 4.60 52.22
C GLY A 276 26.82 5.24 50.89
N GLY A 277 26.71 4.53 49.76
CA GLY A 277 26.96 5.09 48.42
C GLY A 277 28.10 4.39 47.66
N LEU A 278 28.74 5.12 46.74
CA LEU A 278 29.82 4.62 45.89
C LEU A 278 31.18 5.06 46.41
N TRP A 279 32.12 4.10 46.46
CA TRP A 279 33.49 4.31 46.91
C TRP A 279 34.46 3.73 45.89
N ARG A 280 35.70 4.22 45.92
CA ARG A 280 36.79 3.73 45.09
C ARG A 280 38.02 3.47 45.93
N THR A 281 38.72 2.38 45.64
CA THR A 281 40.01 2.08 46.27
C THR A 281 40.97 1.39 45.32
N GLU A 282 42.25 1.45 45.66
CA GLU A 282 43.36 0.78 44.99
C GLU A 282 44.12 -0.04 46.05
N GLY A 283 44.06 -1.37 45.95
CA GLY A 283 44.66 -2.27 46.93
C GLY A 283 44.22 -1.99 48.38
N ASP A 284 45.20 -1.80 49.28
CA ASP A 284 44.97 -1.57 50.71
C ASP A 284 44.73 -0.10 51.07
N ARG A 285 44.68 0.81 50.09
CA ARG A 285 44.39 2.23 50.34
C ARG A 285 42.99 2.35 50.96
N ALA A 286 42.81 3.30 51.88
CA ALA A 286 41.49 3.58 52.43
C ALA A 286 40.53 4.02 51.30
N PRO A 287 39.36 3.39 51.14
CA PRO A 287 38.43 3.76 50.09
C PRO A 287 37.96 5.20 50.23
N ALA A 288 38.04 5.94 49.13
CA ALA A 288 37.56 7.31 49.05
C ALA A 288 36.13 7.31 48.49
N PRO A 289 35.21 8.12 49.07
CA PRO A 289 33.89 8.31 48.49
C PRO A 289 34.02 9.02 47.13
N VAL A 290 33.19 8.64 46.18
CA VAL A 290 33.16 9.27 44.86
C VAL A 290 32.47 10.65 44.98
N ASN A 291 33.19 11.71 44.58
CA ASN A 291 32.94 13.15 44.88
C ASN A 291 31.49 13.67 44.90
N TYR A 292 31.29 14.81 45.58
CA TYR A 292 30.04 15.56 45.83
C TYR A 292 29.07 15.74 44.63
N ASP A 293 29.53 15.76 43.38
CA ASP A 293 28.63 15.79 42.21
C ASP A 293 27.84 14.49 42.04
N ALA A 294 28.43 13.34 42.37
CA ALA A 294 27.72 12.08 42.48
C ALA A 294 26.64 12.16 43.58
N GLN A 295 26.86 12.95 44.63
CA GLN A 295 25.87 13.18 45.71
C GLN A 295 24.75 14.14 45.28
N ASN A 296 25.04 15.22 44.54
CA ASN A 296 24.03 16.07 43.89
C ASN A 296 23.21 15.32 42.82
N VAL A 297 23.82 14.27 42.26
CA VAL A 297 23.17 13.32 41.35
C VAL A 297 22.36 12.26 42.10
N GLY A 298 22.59 12.01 43.39
CA GLY A 298 21.81 11.07 44.22
C GLY A 298 22.49 9.72 44.53
N ILE A 299 23.77 9.56 44.15
CA ILE A 299 24.59 8.34 44.33
C ILE A 299 25.06 8.14 45.78
N GLY A 300 24.84 9.13 46.66
CA GLY A 300 25.15 9.04 48.10
C GLY A 300 24.15 8.23 48.95
N ARG A 301 23.37 7.34 48.34
CA ARG A 301 22.34 6.51 49.00
C ARG A 301 22.60 5.03 48.72
N VAL A 302 21.88 4.15 49.41
CA VAL A 302 22.01 2.69 49.32
C VAL A 302 22.06 2.23 47.85
N LEU A 303 23.22 1.72 47.44
CA LEU A 303 23.42 1.10 46.14
C LEU A 303 23.19 -0.39 46.23
N GLN A 304 22.56 -0.96 45.21
CA GLN A 304 22.24 -2.39 45.14
C GLN A 304 23.19 -3.14 44.20
N THR A 305 23.78 -2.46 43.22
CA THR A 305 24.65 -3.09 42.23
C THR A 305 25.59 -2.06 41.59
N VAL A 306 26.63 -2.55 40.93
CA VAL A 306 27.54 -1.80 40.07
C VAL A 306 28.03 -2.74 38.97
N LEU A 307 28.18 -2.24 37.74
CA LEU A 307 28.62 -3.05 36.61
C LEU A 307 29.75 -2.35 35.85
N ALA A 308 30.96 -2.90 35.93
CA ALA A 308 32.06 -2.49 35.07
C ALA A 308 31.92 -3.13 33.69
N LEU A 309 32.27 -2.35 32.67
CA LEU A 309 32.37 -2.80 31.29
C LEU A 309 33.81 -3.18 30.96
N PRO A 310 34.04 -4.11 30.01
CA PRO A 310 35.39 -4.50 29.60
C PRO A 310 36.24 -3.38 28.98
N ASP A 311 35.60 -2.31 28.50
CA ASP A 311 36.25 -1.12 27.96
C ASP A 311 36.68 -0.12 29.05
N GLY A 312 36.36 -0.40 30.32
CA GLY A 312 36.64 0.46 31.48
C GLY A 312 35.50 1.43 31.84
N GLY A 313 34.37 1.40 31.11
CA GLY A 313 33.17 2.14 31.51
C GLY A 313 32.50 1.56 32.75
N LEU A 314 31.71 2.36 33.47
CA LEU A 314 31.04 1.93 34.70
C LEU A 314 29.56 2.32 34.67
N TRP A 315 28.68 1.36 34.93
CA TRP A 315 27.26 1.60 35.17
C TRP A 315 26.96 1.55 36.67
N VAL A 316 26.28 2.59 37.16
CA VAL A 316 25.94 2.75 38.57
C VAL A 316 24.48 3.16 38.68
N PRO A 317 23.61 2.39 39.35
CA PRO A 317 22.28 2.86 39.74
C PRO A 317 22.35 4.14 40.57
N VAL A 318 21.41 5.03 40.35
CA VAL A 318 21.27 6.27 41.11
C VAL A 318 19.89 6.29 41.74
N PRO A 319 19.77 6.00 43.04
CA PRO A 319 18.49 5.99 43.73
C PRO A 319 17.70 7.25 43.41
N THR A 320 16.41 7.10 43.07
CA THR A 320 15.46 8.18 42.68
C THR A 320 15.72 8.90 41.35
N ARG A 321 16.80 8.60 40.63
CA ARG A 321 17.14 9.26 39.36
C ARG A 321 17.39 8.34 38.19
N GLY A 322 17.68 7.06 38.43
CA GLY A 322 17.78 6.05 37.38
C GLY A 322 19.16 5.43 37.33
N LEU A 323 19.85 5.58 36.21
CA LEU A 323 21.09 4.89 35.90
C LEU A 323 22.17 5.88 35.44
N ALA A 324 23.34 5.82 36.05
CA ALA A 324 24.50 6.63 35.72
C ALA A 324 25.55 5.83 34.95
N TYR A 325 26.16 6.48 33.97
CA TYR A 325 27.28 5.95 33.19
C TYR A 325 28.54 6.81 33.38
N LEU A 326 29.65 6.18 33.77
CA LEU A 326 30.99 6.76 33.75
C LEU A 326 31.74 6.24 32.54
N ARG A 327 32.36 7.16 31.79
CA ARG A 327 33.19 6.83 30.63
C ARG A 327 34.49 6.15 31.04
N SER A 328 35.07 5.38 30.13
CA SER A 328 36.39 4.76 30.33
C SER A 328 37.53 5.78 30.51
N ASP A 329 37.44 6.94 29.85
CA ASP A 329 38.45 8.00 29.84
C ASP A 329 38.19 9.14 30.84
N TRP A 330 37.36 8.91 31.86
CA TRP A 330 36.93 9.94 32.81
C TRP A 330 38.06 10.69 33.52
N ARG A 331 39.24 10.06 33.70
CA ARG A 331 40.43 10.69 34.32
C ARG A 331 41.06 11.80 33.46
N ARG A 332 40.66 11.92 32.19
CA ARG A 332 41.19 12.95 31.28
C ARG A 332 40.69 14.35 31.59
N ILE A 333 39.47 14.45 32.11
CA ILE A 333 38.77 15.73 32.25
C ILE A 333 38.32 15.92 33.69
N ALA A 334 38.72 17.04 34.28
CA ALA A 334 38.22 17.49 35.57
C ALA A 334 37.38 18.75 35.36
N ALA A 335 36.09 18.66 35.65
CA ALA A 335 35.17 19.78 35.51
C ALA A 335 34.81 20.36 36.89
N PHE A 336 34.84 21.69 36.99
CA PHE A 336 34.60 22.46 38.20
C PHE A 336 33.38 23.35 38.01
N SER A 337 32.54 23.40 39.03
CA SER A 337 31.37 24.25 39.17
C SER A 337 31.35 24.88 40.56
N SER A 338 30.25 25.55 40.91
CA SER A 338 30.03 26.03 42.28
C SER A 338 30.03 24.90 43.32
N ALA A 339 29.68 23.67 42.94
CA ALA A 339 29.78 22.50 43.82
C ALA A 339 31.22 22.13 44.18
N GLN A 340 32.21 22.55 43.37
CA GLN A 340 33.64 22.35 43.61
C GLN A 340 34.32 23.63 44.14
N GLY A 341 33.55 24.62 44.60
CA GLY A 341 34.08 25.83 45.24
C GLY A 341 34.30 27.01 44.30
N LEU A 342 33.91 26.94 43.02
CA LEU A 342 33.93 28.11 42.15
C LEU A 342 32.87 29.12 42.58
N GLY A 343 33.28 30.35 42.89
CA GLY A 343 32.38 31.40 43.32
C GLY A 343 31.93 32.33 42.18
N GLY A 344 32.63 32.33 41.06
CA GLY A 344 32.39 33.19 39.91
C GLY A 344 31.29 32.66 38.99
N GLY A 345 30.52 33.58 38.39
CA GLY A 345 29.64 33.24 37.27
C GLY A 345 30.45 33.09 35.99
N LEU A 346 30.32 34.03 35.06
CA LEU A 346 31.01 33.96 33.77
C LEU A 346 32.51 34.24 33.87
N TYR A 347 33.37 33.24 33.69
CA TYR A 347 34.84 33.39 33.67
C TYR A 347 35.37 33.79 32.30
N ARG A 348 36.01 34.96 32.21
CA ARG A 348 36.59 35.53 30.98
C ARG A 348 38.11 35.71 31.03
N GLY A 349 38.70 35.77 32.21
CA GLY A 349 40.15 35.85 32.38
C GLY A 349 40.73 34.48 32.73
N LEU A 350 41.71 34.02 31.96
CA LEU A 350 42.48 32.81 32.23
C LEU A 350 43.97 33.13 32.13
N SER A 351 44.74 32.74 33.15
CA SER A 351 46.20 32.83 33.11
C SER A 351 46.83 31.67 33.87
N GLN A 352 48.02 31.25 33.45
CA GLN A 352 48.81 30.29 34.22
C GLN A 352 49.22 30.91 35.57
N ALA A 353 49.23 30.08 36.63
CA ALA A 353 49.57 30.43 38.00
C ALA A 353 50.79 29.64 38.51
N GLY A 354 51.96 29.87 37.91
CA GLY A 354 53.15 29.03 38.11
C GLY A 354 53.02 27.65 37.44
N ALA A 355 53.73 26.64 37.96
CA ALA A 355 53.64 25.26 37.42
C ALA A 355 52.32 24.57 37.82
N ASP A 356 51.90 24.72 39.07
CA ASP A 356 50.82 23.91 39.65
C ASP A 356 49.50 24.67 39.82
N GLY A 357 49.10 25.50 38.85
CA GLY A 357 47.79 26.15 38.93
C GLY A 357 47.42 27.07 37.78
N ILE A 358 46.17 27.52 37.80
CA ILE A 358 45.65 28.57 36.91
C ILE A 358 44.93 29.65 37.73
N TRP A 359 45.07 30.89 37.29
CA TRP A 359 44.26 32.01 37.72
C TRP A 359 43.05 32.13 36.81
N ILE A 360 41.88 32.26 37.42
CA ILE A 360 40.61 32.47 36.73
C ILE A 360 39.97 33.76 37.26
N ALA A 361 39.38 34.54 36.36
CA ALA A 361 38.67 35.77 36.73
C ALA A 361 37.27 35.82 36.11
N SER A 362 36.29 36.07 36.96
CA SER A 362 34.90 36.24 36.56
C SER A 362 34.62 37.67 36.09
N SER A 363 33.63 37.82 35.21
CA SER A 363 33.13 39.13 34.79
C SER A 363 32.46 39.91 35.92
N THR A 364 32.22 39.28 37.07
CA THR A 364 31.68 39.87 38.30
C THR A 364 32.77 40.24 39.29
N GLY A 365 34.04 40.21 38.88
CA GLY A 365 35.13 40.71 39.72
C GLY A 365 35.75 39.71 40.69
N LYS A 366 35.36 38.42 40.64
CA LYS A 366 36.00 37.39 41.46
C LYS A 366 37.25 36.90 40.75
N VAL A 367 38.38 36.90 41.45
CA VAL A 367 39.66 36.35 40.98
C VAL A 367 40.03 35.21 41.91
N GLU A 368 40.24 34.02 41.35
CA GLU A 368 40.44 32.77 42.06
C GLU A 368 41.62 32.00 41.45
N ARG A 369 42.35 31.25 42.25
CA ARG A 369 43.39 30.31 41.83
C ARG A 369 42.83 28.90 41.94
N LEU A 370 42.90 28.15 40.85
CA LEU A 370 42.60 26.73 40.82
C LEU A 370 43.91 25.95 40.79
N ASP A 371 44.12 25.10 41.80
CA ASP A 371 45.18 24.09 41.82
C ASP A 371 44.85 22.99 40.81
N THR A 372 45.71 22.82 39.81
CA THR A 372 45.51 21.86 38.72
C THR A 372 45.73 20.41 39.14
N ARG A 373 46.37 20.12 40.28
CA ARG A 373 46.57 18.73 40.76
C ARG A 373 45.64 18.39 41.91
N GLY A 374 45.52 19.29 42.89
CA GLY A 374 44.68 19.09 44.07
C GLY A 374 43.21 19.48 43.88
N GLY A 375 42.89 20.28 42.86
CA GLY A 375 41.52 20.75 42.59
C GLY A 375 40.98 21.77 43.58
N HIS A 376 41.83 22.31 44.46
CA HIS A 376 41.43 23.33 45.42
C HIS A 376 41.29 24.69 44.73
N VAL A 377 40.15 25.34 44.96
CA VAL A 377 39.89 26.72 44.53
C VAL A 377 40.15 27.67 45.69
N THR A 378 41.08 28.61 45.53
CA THR A 378 41.35 29.64 46.54
C THR A 378 41.12 31.04 45.97
N PRO A 379 40.29 31.89 46.60
CA PRO A 379 40.11 33.26 46.15
C PRO A 379 41.40 34.07 46.34
N LEU A 380 41.58 35.12 45.52
CA LEU A 380 42.63 36.11 45.74
C LEU A 380 42.43 36.75 47.12
N PRO A 381 43.42 36.68 48.04
CA PRO A 381 43.22 37.06 49.44
C PRO A 381 43.04 38.57 49.64
N HIS A 382 43.50 39.39 48.70
CA HIS A 382 43.49 40.84 48.78
C HIS A 382 42.51 41.47 47.79
N HIS A 383 41.98 42.65 48.15
CA HIS A 383 41.20 43.52 47.25
C HIS A 383 39.91 42.91 46.67
N ALA A 384 39.35 41.86 47.29
CA ALA A 384 38.12 41.21 46.81
C ALA A 384 36.94 42.18 46.65
N ALA A 385 36.78 43.15 47.56
CA ALA A 385 35.72 44.16 47.48
C ALA A 385 35.89 45.09 46.28
N LEU A 386 37.10 45.64 46.09
CA LEU A 386 37.44 46.50 44.96
C LEU A 386 37.24 45.75 43.63
N LEU A 387 37.76 44.53 43.53
CA LEU A 387 37.64 43.73 42.32
C LEU A 387 36.18 43.38 42.02
N GLY A 388 35.37 43.10 43.04
CA GLY A 388 33.94 42.78 42.92
C GLY A 388 33.08 43.89 42.30
N GLU A 389 33.51 45.15 42.34
CA GLU A 389 32.85 46.27 41.66
C GLU A 389 33.23 46.39 40.18
N LEU A 390 34.28 45.67 39.75
CA LEU A 390 34.84 45.76 38.41
C LEU A 390 34.33 44.63 37.52
N ARG A 391 34.08 44.99 36.25
CA ARG A 391 33.84 44.01 35.19
C ARG A 391 35.16 43.63 34.54
N ILE A 392 35.77 42.57 35.05
CA ILE A 392 37.03 42.01 34.55
C ILE A 392 36.80 41.37 33.17
N THR A 393 37.71 41.64 32.24
CA THR A 393 37.65 41.17 30.85
C THR A 393 38.88 40.39 30.42
N SER A 394 40.04 40.63 31.04
CA SER A 394 41.27 39.89 30.78
C SER A 394 42.13 39.76 32.03
N LEU A 395 42.96 38.71 32.07
CA LEU A 395 43.83 38.38 33.20
C LEU A 395 45.15 37.82 32.68
N ARG A 396 46.27 38.29 33.22
CA ARG A 396 47.60 37.77 32.89
C ARG A 396 48.52 37.83 34.11
N GLN A 397 49.09 36.71 34.52
CA GLN A 397 50.23 36.67 35.42
C GLN A 397 51.51 36.87 34.60
N ASP A 398 52.37 37.80 35.04
CA ASP A 398 53.67 38.00 34.43
C ASP A 398 54.76 37.08 34.99
N ARG A 399 55.94 37.07 34.35
CA ARG A 399 57.11 36.28 34.81
C ARG A 399 57.59 36.61 36.24
N HIS A 400 57.20 37.76 36.81
CA HIS A 400 57.53 38.15 38.18
C HIS A 400 56.47 37.72 39.21
N GLY A 401 55.39 37.09 38.73
CA GLY A 401 54.28 36.59 39.54
C GLY A 401 53.20 37.63 39.82
N LEU A 402 53.27 38.83 39.23
CA LEU A 402 52.26 39.88 39.41
C LEU A 402 51.07 39.64 38.48
N LEU A 403 49.88 39.94 38.95
CA LEU A 403 48.63 39.79 38.20
C LEU A 403 48.21 41.10 37.56
N TRP A 404 48.16 41.11 36.23
CA TRP A 404 47.58 42.15 35.42
C TRP A 404 46.13 41.83 35.11
N ILE A 405 45.21 42.73 35.45
CA ILE A 405 43.77 42.57 35.36
C ILE A 405 43.21 43.70 34.51
N GLY A 406 42.73 43.38 33.32
CA GLY A 406 42.01 44.31 32.45
C GLY A 406 40.52 44.33 32.80
N HIS A 407 39.92 45.52 32.84
CA HIS A 407 38.49 45.69 33.06
C HIS A 407 37.90 46.73 32.09
N ARG A 408 36.56 46.95 32.15
CA ARG A 408 35.76 47.78 31.21
C ARG A 408 36.28 49.21 30.94
N SER A 409 37.25 49.74 31.68
CA SER A 409 37.74 51.11 31.51
C SER A 409 39.12 51.36 32.14
N GLY A 410 39.89 50.30 32.41
CA GLY A 410 41.15 50.42 33.13
C GLY A 410 41.94 49.13 33.24
N LEU A 411 43.12 49.26 33.82
CA LEU A 411 44.09 48.19 34.05
C LEU A 411 44.52 48.23 35.51
N ILE A 412 44.57 47.07 36.15
CA ILE A 412 45.07 46.92 37.52
C ILE A 412 46.23 45.93 37.52
N ARG A 413 47.26 46.21 38.31
CA ARG A 413 48.30 45.24 38.66
C ARG A 413 48.27 44.97 40.15
N VAL A 414 48.21 43.70 40.54
CA VAL A 414 48.22 43.25 41.93
C VAL A 414 49.35 42.26 42.15
N ASP A 415 50.11 42.42 43.23
CA ASP A 415 50.97 41.36 43.74
C ASP A 415 50.13 40.41 44.60
N PRO A 416 49.90 39.15 44.18
CA PRO A 416 49.07 38.22 44.94
C PRO A 416 49.66 37.85 46.31
N ARG A 417 50.96 38.09 46.55
CA ARG A 417 51.64 37.74 47.81
C ARG A 417 51.58 38.86 48.84
N THR A 418 51.75 40.10 48.40
CA THR A 418 51.85 41.27 49.29
C THR A 418 50.57 42.11 49.32
N GLY A 419 49.70 41.95 48.31
CA GLY A 419 48.54 42.80 48.09
C GLY A 419 48.89 44.18 47.53
N ALA A 420 50.15 44.45 47.15
CA ALA A 420 50.51 45.71 46.52
C ALA A 420 49.72 45.90 45.22
N LEU A 421 49.02 47.03 45.09
CA LEU A 421 48.11 47.31 43.98
C LEU A 421 48.49 48.61 43.28
N ARG A 422 48.46 48.60 41.95
CA ARG A 422 48.56 49.79 41.10
C ARG A 422 47.44 49.77 40.07
N GLN A 423 46.84 50.94 39.82
CA GLN A 423 45.72 51.08 38.89
C GLN A 423 46.00 52.18 37.88
N TRP A 424 45.59 51.95 36.63
CA TRP A 424 45.61 52.91 35.54
C TRP A 424 44.21 53.04 34.96
N GLY A 425 43.69 54.28 34.95
CA GLY A 425 42.41 54.64 34.36
C GLY A 425 42.57 55.54 33.13
N GLN A 426 41.60 56.42 32.90
CA GLN A 426 41.50 57.29 31.72
C GLN A 426 42.33 58.60 31.81
N GLY A 427 43.03 58.85 32.92
CA GLY A 427 43.77 60.10 33.14
C GLY A 427 45.20 59.87 33.61
N GLY A 428 46.11 60.74 33.17
CA GLY A 428 47.55 60.71 33.50
C GLY A 428 48.44 60.32 32.33
N GLU A 429 49.77 60.45 32.51
CA GLU A 429 50.78 60.10 31.49
C GLU A 429 50.71 58.62 31.07
N ASP A 430 50.36 57.74 32.01
CA ASP A 430 50.28 56.29 31.82
C ASP A 430 48.83 55.78 31.72
N ALA A 431 47.91 56.56 31.15
CA ALA A 431 46.50 56.15 30.98
C ALA A 431 46.34 54.94 30.05
N VAL A 432 45.23 54.20 30.20
CA VAL A 432 44.82 53.17 29.23
C VAL A 432 44.44 53.82 27.88
N PRO A 433 44.53 53.10 26.73
CA PRO A 433 44.48 53.74 25.42
C PRO A 433 43.13 54.35 25.04
N ASP A 434 42.03 53.82 25.57
CA ASP A 434 40.67 54.35 25.36
C ASP A 434 39.73 53.94 26.50
N SER A 435 38.47 54.38 26.42
CA SER A 435 37.42 54.16 27.43
C SER A 435 36.75 52.78 27.38
N THR A 436 37.32 51.83 26.63
CA THR A 436 36.74 50.49 26.44
C THR A 436 37.46 49.41 27.22
N SER A 437 36.94 48.17 27.18
CA SER A 437 37.52 47.08 27.93
C SER A 437 38.89 46.68 27.39
N ILE A 438 39.80 46.32 28.30
CA ILE A 438 41.06 45.71 27.93
C ILE A 438 40.84 44.21 27.74
N ASP A 439 40.97 43.78 26.51
CA ASP A 439 40.44 42.53 26.01
C ASP A 439 41.52 41.46 25.87
N TRP A 440 42.75 41.88 25.56
CA TRP A 440 43.92 41.01 25.46
C TRP A 440 45.08 41.58 26.26
N LEU A 441 45.86 40.68 26.88
CA LEU A 441 47.09 40.98 27.59
C LEU A 441 48.11 39.90 27.22
N VAL A 442 49.25 40.31 26.65
CA VAL A 442 50.37 39.39 26.38
C VAL A 442 51.67 40.01 26.83
N GLU A 443 52.53 39.17 27.41
CA GLU A 443 53.88 39.54 27.80
C GLU A 443 54.84 39.18 26.67
N ALA A 444 55.69 40.12 26.28
CA ALA A 444 56.75 39.91 25.31
C ALA A 444 58.11 39.64 26.00
N PRO A 445 59.04 38.91 25.37
CA PRO A 445 60.35 38.59 25.95
C PRO A 445 61.18 39.81 26.34
N ASP A 446 60.97 40.95 25.66
CA ASP A 446 61.67 42.23 25.80
C ASP A 446 61.26 43.06 27.04
N ASN A 447 60.65 42.41 28.05
CA ASN A 447 60.15 43.04 29.27
C ASN A 447 59.03 44.06 29.02
N THR A 448 58.24 43.87 27.95
CA THR A 448 57.07 44.70 27.67
C THR A 448 55.75 43.93 27.80
N LEU A 449 54.72 44.63 28.26
CA LEU A 449 53.34 44.17 28.26
C LEU A 449 52.60 44.82 27.10
N TRP A 450 51.99 44.00 26.27
CA TRP A 450 51.13 44.45 25.18
C TRP A 450 49.67 44.20 25.56
N LEU A 451 48.84 45.20 25.31
CA LEU A 451 47.41 45.12 25.55
C LEU A 451 46.62 45.63 24.35
N VAL A 452 45.42 45.08 24.18
CA VAL A 452 44.48 45.48 23.13
C VAL A 452 43.16 45.83 23.78
N SER A 453 42.61 47.00 23.44
CA SER A 453 41.28 47.41 23.86
C SER A 453 40.20 46.84 22.92
N GLN A 454 38.95 46.84 23.38
CA GLN A 454 37.80 46.39 22.58
C GLN A 454 37.62 47.22 21.30
N MET A 455 37.98 48.51 21.30
CA MET A 455 37.96 49.34 20.09
C MET A 455 39.10 49.01 19.11
N GLY A 456 40.03 48.14 19.47
CA GLY A 456 41.16 47.73 18.62
C GLY A 456 42.40 48.61 18.78
N SER A 457 42.45 49.48 19.79
CA SER A 457 43.67 50.23 20.11
C SER A 457 44.69 49.30 20.77
N VAL A 458 45.96 49.44 20.41
CA VAL A 458 47.07 48.63 20.94
C VAL A 458 47.97 49.50 21.80
N GLN A 459 48.31 49.06 23.00
CA GLN A 459 49.24 49.79 23.86
C GLN A 459 50.37 48.87 24.33
N GLN A 460 51.60 49.39 24.26
CA GLN A 460 52.81 48.75 24.78
C GLN A 460 53.24 49.46 26.05
N ARG A 461 53.53 48.69 27.11
CA ARG A 461 53.94 49.17 28.42
C ARG A 461 55.23 48.48 28.88
N ASP A 462 56.02 49.16 29.70
CA ASP A 462 57.10 48.52 30.44
C ASP A 462 56.50 47.59 31.52
N LEU A 463 56.96 46.34 31.58
CA LEU A 463 56.38 45.33 32.46
C LEU A 463 56.65 45.64 33.95
N THR A 464 57.78 46.25 34.29
CA THR A 464 58.18 46.46 35.69
C THR A 464 57.52 47.70 36.28
N SER A 465 57.57 48.83 35.57
CA SER A 465 57.00 50.10 36.02
C SER A 465 55.54 50.27 35.63
N GLY A 466 55.08 49.61 34.57
CA GLY A 466 53.76 49.83 33.96
C GLY A 466 53.65 51.13 33.16
N ARG A 467 54.77 51.82 32.93
CA ARG A 467 54.83 53.05 32.12
C ARG A 467 54.40 52.76 30.68
N VAL A 468 53.61 53.64 30.08
CA VAL A 468 53.24 53.54 28.67
C VAL A 468 54.45 53.89 27.81
N LEU A 469 54.87 52.95 26.97
CA LEU A 469 55.94 53.15 25.99
C LEU A 469 55.36 53.65 24.67
N ARG A 470 54.17 53.18 24.32
CA ARG A 470 53.52 53.49 23.04
C ARG A 470 52.02 53.19 23.09
N THR A 471 51.24 54.02 22.41
CA THR A 471 49.82 53.79 22.12
C THR A 471 49.61 53.93 20.61
N LEU A 472 48.90 52.97 20.01
CA LEU A 472 48.45 52.96 18.63
C LEU A 472 46.92 52.96 18.64
N VAL A 473 46.30 54.00 18.09
CA VAL A 473 44.84 54.20 18.18
C VAL A 473 44.21 53.91 16.83
N LYS A 474 43.12 53.14 16.82
CA LYS A 474 42.48 52.70 15.57
C LYS A 474 42.00 53.83 14.65
N GLN A 475 41.54 54.96 15.20
CA GLN A 475 40.81 55.98 14.44
C GLN A 475 41.62 57.19 13.93
N ASP A 476 42.83 57.49 14.42
CA ASP A 476 43.41 58.83 14.19
C ASP A 476 44.91 58.91 13.75
N ASP A 477 45.68 57.82 13.69
CA ASP A 477 47.15 57.91 13.53
C ASP A 477 47.74 57.28 12.25
N GLY A 478 46.90 56.76 11.35
CA GLY A 478 47.38 56.02 10.17
C GLY A 478 48.07 54.69 10.51
N SER A 479 47.86 54.13 11.71
CA SER A 479 48.36 52.82 12.16
C SER A 479 47.80 51.64 11.37
N GLY A 480 46.64 51.80 10.72
CA GLY A 480 46.02 50.77 9.89
C GLY A 480 45.50 49.56 10.67
N LEU A 481 45.17 49.73 11.96
CA LEU A 481 44.70 48.64 12.81
C LEU A 481 43.25 48.23 12.48
N PRO A 482 42.98 46.95 12.16
CA PRO A 482 41.63 46.44 11.91
C PRO A 482 40.89 46.12 13.22
N ASP A 483 39.69 45.53 13.13
CA ASP A 483 39.13 44.80 14.28
C ASP A 483 40.09 43.67 14.67
N ILE A 484 40.54 43.63 15.92
CA ILE A 484 41.49 42.65 16.44
C ILE A 484 40.71 41.57 17.19
N GLU A 485 40.89 40.32 16.78
CA GLU A 485 40.27 39.13 17.38
C GLU A 485 41.26 38.30 18.20
N GLY A 486 42.57 38.51 18.03
CA GLY A 486 43.58 37.75 18.76
C GLY A 486 44.92 38.46 18.83
N LEU A 487 45.63 38.20 19.92
CA LEU A 487 46.97 38.72 20.22
C LEU A 487 47.82 37.57 20.75
N ALA A 488 48.99 37.35 20.14
CA ALA A 488 49.94 36.35 20.62
C ALA A 488 51.38 36.77 20.32
N VAL A 489 52.32 36.18 21.04
CA VAL A 489 53.75 36.33 20.79
C VAL A 489 54.26 35.05 20.16
N SER A 490 54.94 35.17 19.03
CA SER A 490 55.57 34.02 18.36
C SER A 490 56.79 33.52 19.14
N PRO A 491 57.23 32.26 18.96
CA PRO A 491 58.37 31.71 19.70
C PRO A 491 59.71 32.45 19.52
N ASP A 492 59.86 33.24 18.46
CA ASP A 492 60.99 34.15 18.22
C ASP A 492 60.84 35.53 18.89
N GLY A 493 59.76 35.75 19.65
CA GLY A 493 59.52 36.95 20.47
C GLY A 493 58.80 38.09 19.77
N ARG A 494 58.33 37.91 18.54
CA ARG A 494 57.58 38.94 17.79
C ARG A 494 56.11 38.94 18.20
N VAL A 495 55.50 40.13 18.30
CA VAL A 495 54.06 40.28 18.60
C VAL A 495 53.23 40.18 17.32
N TRP A 496 52.14 39.41 17.35
CA TRP A 496 51.23 39.18 16.23
C TRP A 496 49.79 39.52 16.59
N LEU A 497 49.06 40.01 15.59
CA LEU A 497 47.63 40.28 15.65
C LEU A 497 46.90 39.44 14.59
N GLY A 498 45.74 38.91 14.98
CA GLY A 498 44.77 38.32 14.07
C GLY A 498 43.48 39.12 14.14
N GLY A 499 42.81 39.32 13.00
CA GLY A 499 41.59 40.13 12.98
C GLY A 499 40.95 40.26 11.61
N ALA A 500 40.15 41.30 11.41
CA ALA A 500 39.39 41.53 10.18
C ALA A 500 40.25 41.68 8.91
N ALA A 501 41.49 42.17 9.02
CA ALA A 501 42.41 42.27 7.87
C ALA A 501 43.28 41.01 7.65
N GLY A 502 43.08 39.95 8.44
CA GLY A 502 43.91 38.75 8.44
C GLY A 502 44.98 38.78 9.53
N MET A 503 46.16 38.26 9.23
CA MET A 503 47.31 38.24 10.14
C MET A 503 48.22 39.45 9.94
N MET A 504 48.63 40.09 11.04
CA MET A 504 49.61 41.17 11.05
C MET A 504 50.71 40.88 12.09
N ALA A 505 51.93 41.35 11.85
CA ALA A 505 53.05 41.16 12.77
C ALA A 505 53.76 42.48 13.05
N TRP A 506 54.19 42.67 14.29
CA TRP A 506 54.89 43.88 14.74
C TRP A 506 56.23 44.02 14.04
N ASP A 507 56.45 45.09 13.29
CA ASP A 507 57.74 45.40 12.72
C ASP A 507 58.46 46.46 13.56
N ALA A 508 59.58 46.08 14.19
CA ALA A 508 60.37 46.98 15.02
C ALA A 508 61.10 48.06 14.20
N ALA A 509 61.31 47.88 12.90
CA ALA A 509 61.95 48.90 12.07
C ALA A 509 60.99 50.05 11.74
N THR A 510 59.80 49.72 11.27
CA THR A 510 58.75 50.70 10.92
C THR A 510 57.87 51.09 12.10
N GLN A 511 57.97 50.37 13.22
CA GLN A 511 57.22 50.61 14.44
C GLN A 511 55.69 50.56 14.22
N ARG A 512 55.26 49.65 13.34
CA ARG A 512 53.87 49.43 12.94
C ARG A 512 53.57 47.93 12.83
N PHE A 513 52.30 47.57 12.89
CA PHE A 513 51.86 46.24 12.50
C PHE A 513 51.77 46.16 10.98
N VAL A 514 52.48 45.21 10.38
CA VAL A 514 52.50 45.00 8.94
C VAL A 514 51.68 43.77 8.61
N ALA A 515 50.79 43.87 7.63
CA ALA A 515 50.00 42.75 7.15
C ALA A 515 50.90 41.67 6.54
N MET A 516 50.58 40.41 6.81
CA MET A 516 51.29 39.27 6.25
C MET A 516 50.64 38.92 4.91
N ASP A 517 51.28 39.24 3.79
CA ASP A 517 50.73 39.07 2.43
C ASP A 517 50.10 37.68 2.19
N ALA A 518 50.73 36.62 2.70
CA ALA A 518 50.24 35.26 2.53
C ALA A 518 48.95 34.95 3.30
N MET A 519 48.66 35.67 4.38
CA MET A 519 47.57 35.40 5.34
C MET A 519 46.62 36.60 5.52
N GLY A 520 46.68 37.59 4.62
CA GLY A 520 45.81 38.77 4.62
C GLY A 520 44.45 38.54 3.95
N GLY A 521 43.53 39.51 4.09
CA GLY A 521 42.31 39.63 3.28
C GLY A 521 41.06 38.92 3.81
N GLU A 522 41.20 37.85 4.59
CA GLU A 522 40.08 37.20 5.29
C GLU A 522 40.18 37.40 6.81
N ARG A 523 39.05 37.48 7.53
CA ARG A 523 39.03 37.59 9.00
C ARG A 523 39.64 36.34 9.65
N VAL A 524 40.53 36.53 10.63
CA VAL A 524 41.07 35.47 11.49
C VAL A 524 40.44 35.63 12.86
N TYR A 525 39.78 34.58 13.35
CA TYR A 525 39.11 34.61 14.66
C TYR A 525 40.02 34.14 15.80
N ALA A 526 40.96 33.24 15.51
CA ALA A 526 41.95 32.76 16.47
C ALA A 526 43.17 32.20 15.74
N PHE A 527 44.33 32.22 16.38
CA PHE A 527 45.55 31.61 15.86
C PHE A 527 46.47 31.20 17.00
N ALA A 528 47.34 30.23 16.72
CA ALA A 528 48.30 29.68 17.68
C ALA A 528 49.55 29.19 16.97
N PHE A 529 50.71 29.41 17.56
CA PHE A 529 51.99 28.90 17.04
C PHE A 529 52.22 27.47 17.53
N GLU A 530 52.60 26.58 16.61
CA GLU A 530 53.14 25.25 16.94
C GLU A 530 54.65 25.36 17.21
N HIS A 531 55.35 26.16 16.40
CA HIS A 531 56.73 26.60 16.61
C HIS A 531 57.03 27.82 15.71
N ALA A 532 58.26 28.35 15.70
CA ALA A 532 58.59 29.59 14.99
C ALA A 532 58.20 29.59 13.49
N ASP A 533 58.40 28.46 12.81
CA ASP A 533 58.08 28.30 11.38
C ASP A 533 56.73 27.62 11.09
N ARG A 534 55.86 27.42 12.09
CA ARG A 534 54.57 26.76 11.87
C ARG A 534 53.49 27.30 12.79
N LEU A 535 52.37 27.69 12.21
CA LEU A 535 51.23 28.21 12.95
C LEU A 535 49.92 27.66 12.40
N TRP A 536 48.92 27.69 13.26
CA TRP A 536 47.55 27.36 12.96
C TRP A 536 46.70 28.61 13.10
N LEU A 537 45.78 28.81 12.16
CA LEU A 537 44.81 29.90 12.24
C LEU A 537 43.42 29.38 11.92
N HIS A 538 42.41 30.03 12.51
CA HIS A 538 41.02 29.69 12.33
C HIS A 538 40.28 30.82 11.60
N ARG A 539 39.52 30.42 10.59
CA ARG A 539 38.58 31.25 9.81
C ARG A 539 37.21 30.60 9.86
N MET A 540 36.15 31.34 9.53
CA MET A 540 34.79 30.77 9.39
C MET A 540 34.74 29.57 8.43
N SER A 541 35.70 29.54 7.51
CA SER A 541 35.84 28.56 6.45
C SER A 541 36.59 27.28 6.90
N GLY A 542 37.20 27.29 8.10
CA GLY A 542 37.91 26.17 8.71
C GLY A 542 39.21 26.55 9.43
N VAL A 543 39.93 25.53 9.91
CA VAL A 543 41.27 25.67 10.49
C VAL A 543 42.33 25.44 9.42
N GLU A 544 43.30 26.33 9.31
CA GLU A 544 44.38 26.29 8.33
C GLU A 544 45.74 26.07 9.00
N ALA A 545 46.55 25.16 8.46
CA ALA A 545 47.95 24.94 8.82
C ALA A 545 48.86 25.74 7.89
N TRP A 546 49.76 26.52 8.45
CA TRP A 546 50.72 27.34 7.70
C TRP A 546 52.14 27.02 8.13
N ARG A 547 53.04 26.86 7.15
CA ARG A 547 54.47 26.63 7.37
C ARG A 547 55.30 27.66 6.64
N ARG A 548 56.36 28.13 7.29
CA ARG A 548 57.35 29.02 6.71
C ARG A 548 58.43 28.22 5.99
N GLN A 549 58.63 28.47 4.70
CA GLN A 549 59.69 27.87 3.87
C GLN A 549 60.38 28.96 3.05
N GLY A 550 61.72 29.02 3.11
CA GLY A 550 62.48 30.04 2.38
C GLY A 550 62.07 31.48 2.75
N GLY A 551 61.67 31.70 4.01
CA GLY A 551 61.21 33.01 4.50
C GLY A 551 59.75 33.35 4.18
N ARG A 552 59.07 32.59 3.31
CA ARG A 552 57.66 32.80 2.92
C ARG A 552 56.72 31.83 3.63
N TRP A 553 55.54 32.30 4.00
CA TRP A 553 54.48 31.46 4.57
C TRP A 553 53.69 30.77 3.46
N LEU A 554 53.50 29.46 3.58
CA LEU A 554 52.73 28.64 2.65
C LEU A 554 51.67 27.86 3.43
N ARG A 555 50.45 27.81 2.91
CA ARG A 555 49.37 27.01 3.48
C ARG A 555 49.61 25.54 3.16
N GLU A 556 49.78 24.71 4.18
CA GLU A 556 49.97 23.27 4.03
C GLU A 556 48.63 22.54 3.86
N ARG A 557 47.63 22.93 4.66
CA ARG A 557 46.36 22.22 4.77
C ARG A 557 45.26 23.14 5.26
N ARG A 558 44.02 22.83 4.88
CA ARG A 558 42.80 23.40 5.47
C ARG A 558 41.88 22.26 5.90
N ILE A 559 41.22 22.43 7.04
CA ILE A 559 40.29 21.48 7.65
C ILE A 559 38.99 22.24 7.86
N GLY A 560 37.96 21.90 7.09
CA GLY A 560 36.68 22.59 7.10
C GLY A 560 35.50 21.61 7.09
N ALA A 561 34.40 22.03 6.48
CA ALA A 561 33.16 21.25 6.46
C ALA A 561 33.30 19.87 5.81
N ALA A 562 34.20 19.72 4.83
CA ALA A 562 34.47 18.44 4.17
C ALA A 562 35.07 17.40 5.13
N GLU A 563 35.85 17.84 6.10
CA GLU A 563 36.46 16.99 7.15
C GLU A 563 35.59 16.90 8.42
N GLY A 564 34.39 17.48 8.41
CA GLY A 564 33.44 17.45 9.52
C GLY A 564 33.53 18.62 10.51
N LEU A 565 34.37 19.63 10.25
CA LEU A 565 34.40 20.85 11.06
C LEU A 565 33.35 21.85 10.54
N PRO A 566 32.25 22.10 11.26
CA PRO A 566 31.22 23.04 10.83
C PRO A 566 31.74 24.49 10.82
N ALA A 567 31.14 25.34 9.98
CA ALA A 567 31.42 26.78 9.97
C ALA A 567 30.89 27.43 11.26
N LEU A 568 31.80 27.71 12.19
CA LEU A 568 31.50 28.27 13.52
C LEU A 568 32.52 29.35 13.85
N GLU A 569 32.15 30.27 14.74
CA GLU A 569 33.11 31.20 15.36
C GLU A 569 33.91 30.48 16.45
N SER A 570 35.22 30.74 16.50
CA SER A 570 36.09 30.21 17.54
C SER A 570 36.13 31.11 18.74
N THR A 571 36.10 30.50 19.92
CA THR A 571 36.32 31.17 21.19
C THR A 571 37.80 31.15 21.61
N GLY A 572 38.62 30.31 20.98
CA GLY A 572 40.06 30.26 21.16
C GLY A 572 40.71 29.13 20.36
N LEU A 573 42.04 29.18 20.23
CA LEU A 573 42.84 28.15 19.57
C LEU A 573 44.11 27.89 20.40
N ALA A 574 44.45 26.63 20.59
CA ALA A 574 45.66 26.20 21.28
C ALA A 574 46.30 25.02 20.56
N VAL A 575 47.62 24.84 20.74
CA VAL A 575 48.36 23.68 20.26
C VAL A 575 48.98 22.99 21.46
N ASP A 576 48.78 21.68 21.59
CA ASP A 576 49.33 20.91 22.70
C ASP A 576 50.76 20.40 22.41
N PRO A 577 51.48 19.87 23.43
CA PRO A 577 52.83 19.35 23.23
C PRO A 577 52.92 18.17 22.25
N GLN A 578 51.84 17.44 22.01
CA GLN A 578 51.75 16.39 21.00
C GLN A 578 51.45 16.92 19.59
N ARG A 579 51.44 18.26 19.41
CA ARG A 579 51.15 18.98 18.17
C ARG A 579 49.72 18.79 17.68
N ARG A 580 48.78 18.49 18.56
CA ARG A 580 47.34 18.47 18.24
C ARG A 580 46.78 19.86 18.47
N VAL A 581 45.81 20.22 17.65
CA VAL A 581 45.19 21.55 17.68
C VAL A 581 43.86 21.46 18.40
N TRP A 582 43.64 22.37 19.33
CA TRP A 582 42.45 22.47 20.14
C TRP A 582 41.73 23.77 19.80
N LEU A 583 40.49 23.66 19.35
CA LEU A 583 39.64 24.75 18.89
C LEU A 583 38.41 24.85 19.81
N GLY A 584 38.32 25.95 20.56
CA GLY A 584 37.15 26.25 21.36
C GLY A 584 36.06 26.86 20.52
N THR A 585 34.82 26.45 20.74
CA THR A 585 33.66 26.99 20.04
C THR A 585 32.46 27.04 20.99
N ARG A 586 31.37 27.68 20.55
CA ARG A 586 30.07 27.58 21.25
C ARG A 586 29.37 26.22 21.08
N ARG A 587 29.98 25.27 20.35
CA ARG A 587 29.48 23.89 20.16
C ARG A 587 30.38 22.83 20.79
N GLY A 588 31.22 23.24 21.73
CA GLY A 588 32.18 22.41 22.43
C GLY A 588 33.61 22.66 21.96
N LEU A 589 34.48 21.75 22.38
CA LEU A 589 35.90 21.80 22.12
C LEU A 589 36.26 20.77 21.03
N PHE A 590 36.82 21.24 19.93
CA PHE A 590 37.28 20.36 18.85
C PHE A 590 38.78 20.11 18.98
N ARG A 591 39.18 18.85 18.96
CA ARG A 591 40.58 18.43 18.80
C ARG A 591 40.81 17.99 17.36
N ILE A 592 41.88 18.48 16.77
CA ILE A 592 42.35 18.13 15.44
C ILE A 592 43.70 17.45 15.58
N ASP A 593 43.80 16.24 15.05
CA ASP A 593 45.01 15.41 15.08
C ASP A 593 45.74 15.48 13.72
N PRO A 594 46.71 16.39 13.52
CA PRO A 594 47.29 16.61 12.19
C PRO A 594 48.12 15.44 11.66
N ASN A 595 48.58 14.56 12.56
CA ASN A 595 49.45 13.43 12.23
C ASN A 595 48.69 12.15 11.86
N LEU A 596 47.37 12.11 12.02
CA LEU A 596 46.56 10.95 11.63
C LEU A 596 46.29 10.97 10.10
N GLN A 597 46.85 10.00 9.39
CA GLN A 597 46.49 9.64 8.02
C GLN A 597 45.66 8.35 8.05
N GLY A 598 44.48 8.34 7.41
CA GLY A 598 43.63 7.13 7.27
C GLY A 598 42.31 7.15 8.05
N SER A 599 41.82 5.97 8.44
CA SER A 599 40.45 5.66 8.90
C SER A 599 40.06 6.15 10.31
N ARG A 600 40.93 6.83 11.06
CA ARG A 600 40.59 7.46 12.34
C ARG A 600 40.07 8.88 12.11
N ALA A 601 39.14 9.33 12.95
CA ALA A 601 38.62 10.69 12.88
C ALA A 601 39.76 11.71 13.11
N LEU A 602 40.10 12.48 12.06
CA LEU A 602 41.02 13.63 12.13
C LEU A 602 40.55 14.67 13.16
N LEU A 603 39.23 14.70 13.40
CA LEU A 603 38.53 15.66 14.22
C LEU A 603 37.73 14.93 15.32
N ARG A 604 37.92 15.31 16.58
CA ARG A 604 37.16 14.80 17.73
C ARG A 604 36.50 15.97 18.45
N ASN A 605 35.20 15.85 18.76
CA ASN A 605 34.47 16.85 19.54
C ASN A 605 34.39 16.43 21.01
N PHE A 606 34.60 17.37 21.91
CA PHE A 606 34.44 17.23 23.35
C PHE A 606 33.34 18.20 23.81
N GLY A 607 32.22 17.63 24.27
CA GLY A 607 31.09 18.37 24.82
C GLY A 607 30.66 17.80 26.17
N VAL A 608 29.39 18.00 26.51
CA VAL A 608 28.80 17.52 27.77
C VAL A 608 28.85 15.98 27.88
N ARG A 609 28.73 15.28 26.75
CA ARG A 609 28.79 13.81 26.69
C ARG A 609 30.21 13.25 26.83
N GLU A 610 31.23 14.09 26.67
CA GLU A 610 32.64 13.74 26.85
C GLU A 610 33.17 14.13 28.23
N GLY A 611 32.38 14.83 29.06
CA GLY A 611 32.72 15.16 30.44
C GLY A 611 32.67 16.64 30.78
N LEU A 612 32.43 17.53 29.80
CA LEU A 612 32.26 18.96 30.07
C LEU A 612 30.92 19.22 30.80
N LEU A 613 30.85 20.33 31.53
CA LEU A 613 29.61 20.76 32.21
C LEU A 613 28.67 21.51 31.26
N SER A 614 29.24 22.31 30.37
CA SER A 614 28.53 23.03 29.32
C SER A 614 29.23 22.86 27.98
N GLN A 615 28.43 22.97 26.91
CA GLN A 615 28.91 22.92 25.53
C GLN A 615 29.32 24.31 25.01
N GLU A 616 28.81 25.39 25.61
CA GLU A 616 29.09 26.75 25.16
C GLU A 616 30.33 27.29 25.86
N LEU A 617 31.46 27.34 25.16
CA LEU A 617 32.70 27.92 25.69
C LEU A 617 32.67 29.45 25.60
N ASN A 618 33.31 30.11 26.56
CA ASN A 618 33.44 31.57 26.55
C ASN A 618 34.52 32.02 25.59
N ASP A 619 34.31 33.18 24.97
CA ASP A 619 35.35 33.87 24.20
C ASP A 619 36.59 34.08 25.07
N ARG A 620 37.77 33.75 24.52
CA ARG A 620 39.07 33.77 25.21
C ARG A 620 39.15 32.82 26.41
N GLY A 621 38.21 31.89 26.50
CA GLY A 621 38.11 30.88 27.54
C GLY A 621 38.94 29.64 27.26
N LEU A 622 40.11 29.75 26.63
CA LEU A 622 41.05 28.64 26.43
C LEU A 622 42.47 29.04 26.81
N LEU A 623 43.13 28.17 27.58
CA LEU A 623 44.51 28.33 28.00
C LEU A 623 45.23 26.98 27.93
N MET A 624 46.32 26.91 27.17
CA MET A 624 47.29 25.80 27.26
C MET A 624 48.36 26.17 28.28
N THR A 625 48.53 25.36 29.32
CA THR A 625 49.64 25.52 30.26
C THR A 625 50.95 24.99 29.67
N VAL A 626 52.08 25.45 30.22
CA VAL A 626 53.41 24.92 29.84
C VAL A 626 53.52 23.41 30.05
N ASP A 627 52.83 22.87 31.05
CA ASP A 627 52.82 21.44 31.35
C ASP A 627 51.84 20.65 30.45
N GLY A 628 51.22 21.27 29.44
CA GLY A 628 50.32 20.59 28.52
C GLY A 628 48.92 20.30 29.07
N LEU A 629 48.47 21.05 30.07
CA LEU A 629 47.06 21.02 30.48
C LEU A 629 46.28 22.06 29.69
N LEU A 630 45.13 21.67 29.17
CA LEU A 630 44.20 22.58 28.53
C LEU A 630 43.12 22.97 29.55
N ALA A 631 43.07 24.25 29.92
CA ALA A 631 41.99 24.83 30.70
C ALA A 631 40.98 25.51 29.77
N SER A 632 39.70 25.32 30.05
CA SER A 632 38.59 25.95 29.32
C SER A 632 37.53 26.51 30.26
N THR A 633 36.92 27.64 29.91
CA THR A 633 35.78 28.23 30.64
C THR A 633 34.53 28.22 29.79
N ALA A 634 33.39 27.98 30.42
CA ALA A 634 32.10 27.90 29.75
C ALA A 634 31.11 28.97 30.21
N ALA A 635 30.05 29.15 29.43
CA ALA A 635 29.04 30.20 29.60
C ALA A 635 28.20 30.04 30.88
N ASP A 636 28.07 28.81 31.39
CA ASP A 636 27.41 28.50 32.66
C ASP A 636 28.28 28.79 33.90
N GLY A 637 29.52 29.24 33.69
CA GLY A 637 30.49 29.51 34.74
C GLY A 637 31.32 28.30 35.16
N SER A 638 31.20 27.18 34.46
CA SER A 638 32.07 26.04 34.71
C SER A 638 33.48 26.22 34.11
N VAL A 639 34.44 25.53 34.71
CA VAL A 639 35.83 25.44 34.24
C VAL A 639 36.18 23.97 34.04
N ALA A 640 36.76 23.61 32.90
CA ALA A 640 37.23 22.26 32.65
C ALA A 640 38.75 22.25 32.44
N LEU A 641 39.44 21.35 33.13
CA LEU A 641 40.84 21.00 32.92
C LEU A 641 40.90 19.69 32.15
N LEU A 642 41.70 19.66 31.09
CA LEU A 642 41.90 18.50 30.24
C LEU A 642 43.39 18.17 30.16
N ASP A 643 43.75 16.94 30.53
CA ASP A 643 45.11 16.43 30.38
C ASP A 643 45.35 15.97 28.94
N THR A 644 46.22 16.69 28.24
CA THR A 644 46.58 16.36 26.85
C THR A 644 47.61 15.24 26.78
N HIS A 645 48.42 14.98 27.81
CA HIS A 645 49.41 13.90 27.76
C HIS A 645 48.81 12.51 27.82
N LEU A 646 47.60 12.37 28.37
CA LEU A 646 46.96 11.06 28.46
C LEU A 646 46.70 10.48 27.06
N PRO A 647 47.15 9.23 26.79
CA PRO A 647 46.91 8.57 25.52
C PRO A 647 45.41 8.35 25.32
N ASP A 648 44.94 8.44 24.07
CA ASP A 648 43.55 8.07 23.76
C ASP A 648 43.27 6.61 24.18
N PRO A 649 42.00 6.29 24.53
CA PRO A 649 41.60 4.92 24.79
C PRO A 649 42.03 3.97 23.66
N ARG A 650 42.38 2.74 24.02
CA ARG A 650 42.73 1.72 23.01
C ARG A 650 41.52 1.49 22.09
N PRO A 651 41.71 1.45 20.76
CA PRO A 651 40.64 1.11 19.84
C PRO A 651 39.99 -0.21 20.22
N VAL A 652 38.67 -0.19 20.36
CA VAL A 652 37.84 -1.38 20.53
C VAL A 652 37.10 -1.64 19.24
N THR A 653 36.75 -2.90 18.95
CA THR A 653 35.83 -3.20 17.85
C THR A 653 34.40 -3.24 18.41
N PRO A 654 33.61 -2.17 18.27
CA PRO A 654 32.26 -2.13 18.83
C PRO A 654 31.37 -3.18 18.15
N ASN A 655 30.44 -3.76 18.92
CA ASN A 655 29.56 -4.79 18.39
C ASN A 655 28.36 -4.18 17.68
N LEU A 656 28.23 -4.45 16.38
CA LEU A 656 27.09 -4.05 15.57
C LEU A 656 26.08 -5.20 15.54
N VAL A 657 24.85 -4.92 15.97
CA VAL A 657 23.78 -5.90 16.03
C VAL A 657 22.61 -5.47 15.16
N LEU A 658 21.91 -6.46 14.63
CA LEU A 658 20.59 -6.27 14.04
C LEU A 658 19.58 -6.20 15.20
N ASP A 659 18.92 -5.06 15.36
CA ASP A 659 17.97 -4.86 16.47
C ASP A 659 16.53 -5.11 16.02
N SER A 660 16.17 -4.67 14.81
CA SER A 660 14.84 -4.90 14.26
C SER A 660 14.85 -5.13 12.75
N LEU A 661 13.92 -5.97 12.31
CA LEU A 661 13.55 -6.13 10.92
C LEU A 661 12.04 -6.01 10.84
N GLN A 662 11.53 -5.12 10.00
CA GLN A 662 10.10 -4.92 9.83
C GLN A 662 9.78 -4.75 8.35
N VAL A 663 8.58 -5.13 7.97
CA VAL A 663 8.09 -4.94 6.61
C VAL A 663 6.66 -4.45 6.63
N SER A 664 6.32 -3.54 5.71
CA SER A 664 4.95 -3.12 5.52
C SER A 664 4.24 -4.10 4.58
N ARG A 665 3.02 -4.53 4.93
CA ARG A 665 2.16 -5.36 4.07
C ARG A 665 0.75 -4.81 4.11
N GLY A 666 0.41 -3.99 3.12
CA GLY A 666 -0.81 -3.17 3.17
C GLY A 666 -0.65 -2.05 4.19
N ASP A 667 -1.60 -1.93 5.12
CA ASP A 667 -1.54 -0.96 6.23
C ASP A 667 -0.86 -1.53 7.50
N ASP A 668 -0.49 -2.82 7.50
CA ASP A 668 0.13 -3.49 8.64
C ASP A 668 1.67 -3.42 8.57
N ILE A 669 2.32 -3.00 9.64
CA ILE A 669 3.76 -3.20 9.87
C ILE A 669 3.97 -4.53 10.59
N ARG A 670 4.69 -5.46 9.94
CA ARG A 670 4.95 -6.80 10.48
C ARG A 670 6.43 -6.98 10.83
N PRO A 671 6.77 -7.36 12.07
CA PRO A 671 8.13 -7.68 12.44
C PRO A 671 8.56 -8.99 11.76
N LEU A 672 9.78 -9.00 11.22
CA LEU A 672 10.44 -10.16 10.64
C LEU A 672 11.45 -10.74 11.63
N ARG A 673 11.76 -12.03 11.43
CA ARG A 673 12.63 -12.78 12.32
C ARG A 673 14.10 -12.58 11.95
N ILE A 674 14.90 -12.18 12.95
CA ILE A 674 16.35 -11.96 12.81
C ILE A 674 17.12 -13.28 12.70
N ASP A 675 16.57 -14.38 13.23
CA ASP A 675 17.20 -15.70 13.28
C ASP A 675 16.97 -16.55 12.02
N GLN A 676 16.22 -16.04 11.03
CA GLN A 676 15.90 -16.77 9.79
C GLN A 676 16.41 -16.01 8.54
N PRO A 677 16.61 -16.72 7.40
CA PRO A 677 16.92 -16.05 6.15
C PRO A 677 15.84 -15.02 5.81
N LEU A 678 16.26 -13.79 5.46
CA LEU A 678 15.33 -12.71 5.16
C LEU A 678 14.70 -12.91 3.77
N VAL A 679 13.47 -13.44 3.75
CA VAL A 679 12.68 -13.68 2.55
C VAL A 679 11.47 -12.75 2.51
N LEU A 680 11.44 -11.82 1.56
CA LEU A 680 10.32 -10.89 1.35
C LEU A 680 9.31 -11.50 0.39
N GLN A 681 8.03 -11.38 0.74
CA GLN A 681 6.89 -11.77 -0.09
C GLN A 681 6.64 -10.73 -1.20
N PRO A 682 5.90 -11.08 -2.27
CA PRO A 682 5.59 -10.12 -3.34
C PRO A 682 4.78 -8.89 -2.89
N ASP A 683 3.96 -9.05 -1.85
CA ASP A 683 3.10 -8.00 -1.29
C ASP A 683 3.78 -7.23 -0.13
N ASP A 684 5.02 -7.60 0.19
CA ASP A 684 5.84 -6.88 1.15
C ASP A 684 6.37 -5.61 0.47
N HIS A 685 6.03 -4.46 1.05
CA HIS A 685 6.46 -3.14 0.64
C HIS A 685 7.23 -2.53 1.82
N GLU A 686 8.22 -1.67 1.57
CA GLU A 686 9.01 -1.04 2.64
C GLU A 686 9.67 -2.02 3.63
N LEU A 687 10.89 -2.48 3.34
CA LEU A 687 11.73 -3.17 4.32
C LEU A 687 12.44 -2.15 5.21
N LEU A 688 12.16 -2.15 6.51
CA LEU A 688 12.85 -1.37 7.53
C LEU A 688 13.83 -2.26 8.29
N VAL A 689 15.10 -1.87 8.28
CA VAL A 689 16.21 -2.56 8.95
C VAL A 689 16.76 -1.64 10.03
N GLY A 690 16.53 -1.98 11.29
CA GLY A 690 17.10 -1.30 12.45
C GLY A 690 18.38 -1.95 12.91
N THR A 691 19.48 -1.22 12.90
CA THR A 691 20.78 -1.67 13.42
C THR A 691 21.23 -0.81 14.60
N ARG A 692 21.93 -1.43 15.55
CA ARG A 692 22.44 -0.77 16.76
C ARG A 692 23.91 -1.10 16.96
N LEU A 693 24.71 -0.06 17.17
CA LEU A 693 26.10 -0.19 17.60
C LEU A 693 26.14 -0.10 19.13
N LEU A 694 26.52 -1.20 19.78
CA LEU A 694 26.57 -1.32 21.24
C LEU A 694 27.85 -0.67 21.78
N SER A 695 27.90 0.66 21.67
CA SER A 695 28.93 1.55 22.24
C SER A 695 28.23 2.63 23.06
N TYR A 696 28.49 2.63 24.37
CA TYR A 696 27.73 3.43 25.35
C TYR A 696 28.34 4.80 25.65
N GLU A 697 29.57 5.07 25.22
CA GLU A 697 30.26 6.34 25.51
C GLU A 697 29.50 7.54 24.98
N ASN A 698 29.28 7.59 23.66
CA ASN A 698 28.47 8.62 23.02
C ASN A 698 27.63 8.00 21.88
N PRO A 699 26.49 7.37 22.22
CA PRO A 699 25.66 6.65 21.26
C PRO A 699 25.12 7.52 20.11
N LEU A 700 24.84 8.80 20.38
CA LEU A 700 24.38 9.74 19.35
C LEU A 700 25.49 10.20 18.40
N GLY A 701 26.75 10.03 18.79
CA GLY A 701 27.91 10.25 17.91
C GLY A 701 28.22 9.06 17.00
N ASN A 702 27.52 7.93 17.17
CA ASN A 702 27.71 6.76 16.33
C ASN A 702 27.23 7.05 14.90
N ARG A 703 27.99 6.58 13.92
CA ARG A 703 27.70 6.71 12.50
C ARG A 703 27.50 5.36 11.88
N TYR A 704 26.58 5.25 10.93
CA TYR A 704 26.27 4.00 10.25
C TYR A 704 26.41 4.21 8.75
N ARG A 705 26.81 3.16 8.05
CA ARG A 705 26.77 3.10 6.59
C ARG A 705 26.24 1.76 6.14
N SER A 706 25.49 1.77 5.05
CA SER A 706 24.97 0.54 4.44
C SER A 706 25.16 0.52 2.94
N ARG A 707 25.17 -0.69 2.39
CA ARG A 707 25.10 -0.93 0.96
C ARG A 707 24.29 -2.19 0.69
N LEU A 708 23.23 -2.06 -0.09
CA LEU A 708 22.51 -3.20 -0.64
C LEU A 708 23.08 -3.57 -2.01
N GLU A 709 23.86 -4.64 -2.09
CA GLU A 709 24.45 -5.11 -3.34
C GLU A 709 23.35 -5.51 -4.34
N GLY A 710 23.44 -4.97 -5.56
CA GLY A 710 22.40 -5.13 -6.61
C GLY A 710 21.36 -4.01 -6.64
N PHE A 711 21.38 -3.08 -5.67
CA PHE A 711 20.49 -1.91 -5.60
C PHE A 711 21.27 -0.60 -5.44
N ASP A 712 22.15 -0.50 -4.43
CA ASP A 712 22.96 0.69 -4.15
C ASP A 712 24.26 0.69 -4.98
N SER A 713 24.60 1.83 -5.61
CA SER A 713 25.84 1.99 -6.39
C SER A 713 27.09 2.09 -5.51
N SER A 714 27.01 2.82 -4.39
CA SER A 714 28.08 3.02 -3.41
C SER A 714 27.58 2.81 -1.98
N TRP A 715 28.48 2.88 -0.99
CA TRP A 715 28.09 2.99 0.41
C TRP A 715 27.29 4.27 0.65
N LEU A 716 26.23 4.17 1.44
CA LEU A 716 25.39 5.28 1.86
C LEU A 716 25.56 5.47 3.37
N GLU A 717 25.94 6.69 3.78
CA GLU A 717 25.98 7.06 5.20
C GLU A 717 24.54 7.30 5.70
N GLN A 718 24.28 6.85 6.92
CA GLN A 718 23.02 7.00 7.62
C GLN A 718 23.22 7.92 8.84
N GLY A 719 22.12 8.48 9.36
CA GLY A 719 22.14 9.21 10.62
C GLY A 719 22.43 8.31 11.83
N ALA A 720 22.47 8.91 13.02
CA ALA A 720 22.75 8.20 14.28
C ALA A 720 21.68 7.16 14.66
N SER A 721 20.53 7.13 13.97
CA SER A 721 19.46 6.16 14.22
C SER A 721 19.79 4.75 13.73
N GLY A 722 20.79 4.54 12.88
CA GLY A 722 21.14 3.19 12.37
C GLY A 722 19.97 2.47 11.66
N GLU A 723 18.94 3.20 11.24
CA GLU A 723 17.76 2.70 10.55
C GLU A 723 17.91 2.88 9.05
N ARG A 724 17.62 1.83 8.29
CA ARG A 724 17.63 1.82 6.84
C ARG A 724 16.30 1.33 6.30
N VAL A 725 15.63 2.18 5.52
CA VAL A 725 14.37 1.85 4.85
C VAL A 725 14.61 1.60 3.35
N PHE A 726 14.00 0.54 2.82
CA PHE A 726 14.02 0.18 1.40
C PHE A 726 12.58 0.10 0.89
N SER A 727 12.13 1.09 0.10
CA SER A 727 10.72 1.25 -0.24
C SER A 727 10.15 0.15 -1.14
N THR A 728 10.88 -0.25 -2.19
CA THR A 728 10.49 -1.37 -3.05
C THR A 728 11.73 -2.04 -3.62
N LEU A 729 11.85 -3.35 -3.43
CA LEU A 729 12.91 -4.15 -4.01
C LEU A 729 12.34 -5.04 -5.12
N THR A 730 12.99 -5.08 -6.28
CA THR A 730 12.55 -5.97 -7.35
C THR A 730 12.85 -7.43 -7.00
N PRO A 731 12.08 -8.43 -7.50
CA PRO A 731 12.35 -9.83 -7.23
C PRO A 731 13.79 -10.22 -7.57
N GLY A 732 14.50 -10.85 -6.63
CA GLY A 732 15.93 -11.08 -6.77
C GLY A 732 16.62 -11.54 -5.49
N ARG A 733 17.94 -11.67 -5.56
CA ARG A 733 18.82 -11.94 -4.41
C ARG A 733 19.72 -10.73 -4.22
N TYR A 734 19.71 -10.17 -3.03
CA TYR A 734 20.52 -9.03 -2.62
C TYR A 734 21.35 -9.42 -1.40
N THR A 735 22.39 -8.65 -1.13
CA THR A 735 23.18 -8.78 0.10
C THR A 735 23.30 -7.41 0.73
N LEU A 736 22.68 -7.24 1.90
CA LEU A 736 22.78 -6.02 2.69
C LEU A 736 24.05 -6.07 3.52
N ARG A 737 24.95 -5.11 3.31
CA ARG A 737 26.09 -4.88 4.18
C ARG A 737 25.85 -3.64 5.01
N VAL A 738 26.12 -3.73 6.30
CA VAL A 738 26.07 -2.60 7.23
C VAL A 738 27.37 -2.55 8.02
N GLN A 739 27.91 -1.36 8.20
CA GLN A 739 29.04 -1.12 9.09
C GLN A 739 28.76 0.14 9.90
N ALA A 740 29.20 0.17 11.13
CA ALA A 740 29.04 1.32 12.00
C ALA A 740 30.40 1.76 12.57
N TYR A 741 30.44 3.00 13.01
CA TYR A 741 31.59 3.63 13.64
C TYR A 741 31.12 4.25 14.94
N ASP A 742 31.82 4.01 16.04
CA ASP A 742 31.52 4.71 17.28
C ASP A 742 31.95 6.19 17.20
N ALA A 743 31.61 6.98 18.22
CA ALA A 743 32.00 8.39 18.29
C ALA A 743 33.52 8.63 18.31
N ALA A 744 34.33 7.62 18.68
CA ALA A 744 35.79 7.68 18.63
C ALA A 744 36.35 7.31 17.23
N GLY A 745 35.48 6.89 16.31
CA GLY A 745 35.82 6.48 14.95
C GLY A 745 36.25 5.01 14.83
N ASN A 746 36.06 4.18 15.86
CA ASN A 746 36.34 2.76 15.77
C ASN A 746 35.28 2.06 14.93
N ALA A 747 35.71 1.30 13.93
CA ALA A 747 34.83 0.59 13.02
C ALA A 747 34.34 -0.73 13.64
N SER A 748 33.06 -1.04 13.47
CA SER A 748 32.51 -2.36 13.73
C SER A 748 32.97 -3.36 12.67
N ARG A 749 32.78 -4.65 12.97
CA ARG A 749 32.76 -5.67 11.91
C ARG A 749 31.58 -5.39 10.97
N GLU A 750 31.75 -5.73 9.69
CA GLU A 750 30.65 -5.65 8.72
C GLU A 750 29.58 -6.69 9.07
N LEU A 751 28.34 -6.23 9.23
CA LEU A 751 27.15 -7.06 9.30
C LEU A 751 26.72 -7.37 7.87
N VAL A 752 26.62 -8.65 7.52
CA VAL A 752 26.22 -9.11 6.18
C VAL A 752 24.93 -9.91 6.29
N LEU A 753 23.87 -9.45 5.63
CA LEU A 753 22.54 -10.06 5.66
C LEU A 753 22.07 -10.38 4.23
N PRO A 754 21.92 -11.66 3.85
CA PRO A 754 21.33 -12.03 2.57
C PRO A 754 19.83 -11.73 2.56
N VAL A 755 19.35 -11.09 1.50
CA VAL A 755 17.93 -10.71 1.31
C VAL A 755 17.40 -11.34 0.04
N HIS A 756 16.32 -12.10 0.12
CA HIS A 756 15.68 -12.71 -1.05
C HIS A 756 14.26 -12.18 -1.23
N VAL A 757 13.97 -11.63 -2.41
CA VAL A 757 12.64 -11.10 -2.75
C VAL A 757 11.97 -12.04 -3.73
N LEU A 758 10.84 -12.63 -3.33
CA LEU A 758 10.10 -13.58 -4.16
C LEU A 758 9.34 -12.86 -5.28
N PRO A 759 9.29 -13.43 -6.50
CA PRO A 759 8.43 -12.89 -7.55
C PRO A 759 6.95 -13.14 -7.25
N PRO A 760 6.04 -12.27 -7.70
CA PRO A 760 4.61 -12.56 -7.70
C PRO A 760 4.32 -13.91 -8.37
N TRP A 761 3.27 -14.61 -7.92
CA TRP A 761 2.95 -15.96 -8.41
C TRP A 761 2.84 -16.03 -9.94
N TRP A 762 2.35 -14.97 -10.60
CA TRP A 762 2.19 -14.89 -12.05
C TRP A 762 3.52 -14.68 -12.81
N ARG A 763 4.58 -14.20 -12.15
CA ARG A 763 5.97 -14.17 -12.67
C ARG A 763 6.81 -15.36 -12.20
N SER A 764 6.28 -16.21 -11.32
CA SER A 764 6.97 -17.42 -10.90
C SER A 764 7.11 -18.40 -12.09
N PRO A 765 8.06 -19.34 -12.06
CA PRO A 765 8.20 -20.37 -13.10
C PRO A 765 6.88 -21.14 -13.35
N TRP A 766 6.11 -21.42 -12.29
CA TRP A 766 4.82 -22.09 -12.39
C TRP A 766 3.72 -21.20 -12.97
N GLY A 767 3.70 -19.90 -12.61
CA GLY A 767 2.78 -18.93 -13.21
C GLY A 767 3.05 -18.71 -14.69
N MET A 768 4.32 -18.60 -15.08
CA MET A 768 4.74 -18.54 -16.47
C MET A 768 4.42 -19.84 -17.21
N ALA A 769 4.59 -21.01 -16.58
CA ALA A 769 4.17 -22.29 -17.14
C ALA A 769 2.66 -22.35 -17.32
N LEU A 770 1.87 -21.85 -16.35
CA LEU A 770 0.42 -21.75 -16.47
C LEU A 770 0.02 -20.80 -17.61
N PHE A 771 0.67 -19.65 -17.78
CA PHE A 771 0.41 -18.77 -18.92
C PHE A 771 0.85 -19.38 -20.25
N ALA A 772 1.95 -20.15 -20.28
CA ALA A 772 2.36 -20.87 -21.47
C ALA A 772 1.35 -21.96 -21.81
N VAL A 773 0.86 -22.72 -20.81
CA VAL A 773 -0.22 -23.71 -20.99
C VAL A 773 -1.51 -23.03 -21.40
N LEU A 774 -1.90 -21.92 -20.76
CA LEU A 774 -3.09 -21.16 -21.12
C LEU A 774 -2.95 -20.55 -22.52
N GLY A 775 -1.76 -20.12 -22.90
CA GLY A 775 -1.41 -19.63 -24.22
C GLY A 775 -1.45 -20.75 -25.27
N VAL A 776 -0.96 -21.95 -24.94
CA VAL A 776 -1.10 -23.14 -25.78
C VAL A 776 -2.56 -23.56 -25.86
N VAL A 777 -3.33 -23.53 -24.77
CA VAL A 777 -4.76 -23.80 -24.75
C VAL A 777 -5.50 -22.72 -25.54
N LEU A 778 -5.11 -21.45 -25.47
CA LEU A 778 -5.64 -20.36 -26.29
C LEU A 778 -5.25 -20.52 -27.74
N LEU A 779 -4.06 -21.01 -28.08
CA LEU A 779 -3.64 -21.32 -29.45
C LEU A 779 -4.31 -22.59 -29.96
N LEU A 780 -4.59 -23.58 -29.10
CA LEU A 780 -5.37 -24.77 -29.41
C LEU A 780 -6.85 -24.46 -29.51
N MET A 781 -7.37 -23.52 -28.71
CA MET A 781 -8.73 -22.99 -28.76
C MET A 781 -8.88 -22.02 -29.92
N ALA A 782 -7.88 -21.21 -30.25
CA ALA A 782 -7.84 -20.35 -31.44
C ALA A 782 -7.60 -21.19 -32.67
N GLY A 783 -6.82 -22.27 -32.59
CA GLY A 783 -6.64 -23.28 -33.63
C GLY A 783 -7.86 -24.19 -33.77
N ALA A 784 -8.57 -24.49 -32.69
CA ALA A 784 -9.87 -25.18 -32.70
C ALA A 784 -10.99 -24.23 -33.08
N ALA A 785 -10.90 -22.94 -32.79
CA ALA A 785 -11.84 -21.90 -33.22
C ALA A 785 -11.55 -21.52 -34.66
N TYR A 786 -10.30 -21.55 -35.13
CA TYR A 786 -9.90 -21.40 -36.52
C TYR A 786 -10.28 -22.65 -37.30
N ARG A 787 -10.02 -23.87 -36.79
CA ARG A 787 -10.58 -25.10 -37.36
C ARG A 787 -12.10 -25.11 -37.29
N ARG A 788 -12.75 -24.66 -36.21
CA ARG A 788 -14.21 -24.50 -36.16
C ARG A 788 -14.67 -23.35 -37.04
N ARG A 789 -13.88 -22.32 -37.32
CA ARG A 789 -14.24 -21.19 -38.18
C ARG A 789 -13.99 -21.54 -39.64
N VAL A 790 -13.01 -22.39 -39.95
CA VAL A 790 -12.74 -22.99 -41.26
C VAL A 790 -13.68 -24.15 -41.53
N SER A 791 -13.97 -25.01 -40.56
CA SER A 791 -15.04 -26.01 -40.61
C SER A 791 -16.41 -25.37 -40.55
N ARG A 792 -16.61 -24.23 -39.87
CA ARG A 792 -17.80 -23.40 -40.04
C ARG A 792 -17.72 -22.62 -41.33
N ARG A 793 -16.58 -22.29 -41.94
CA ARG A 793 -16.52 -21.63 -43.26
C ARG A 793 -16.71 -22.64 -44.37
N SER A 794 -16.34 -23.90 -44.18
CA SER A 794 -16.51 -25.00 -45.11
C SER A 794 -17.85 -25.67 -44.90
N ALA A 795 -18.37 -25.75 -43.66
CA ALA A 795 -19.74 -26.11 -43.38
C ALA A 795 -20.69 -24.93 -43.61
N TRP A 796 -20.27 -23.67 -43.49
CA TRP A 796 -21.02 -22.51 -43.98
C TRP A 796 -20.85 -22.40 -45.48
N GLN A 797 -19.73 -22.66 -46.13
CA GLN A 797 -19.70 -22.72 -47.61
C GLN A 797 -20.45 -23.94 -48.14
N LEU A 798 -20.48 -25.07 -47.42
CA LEU A 798 -21.27 -26.24 -47.80
C LEU A 798 -22.74 -26.07 -47.38
N ALA A 799 -23.04 -25.41 -46.26
CA ALA A 799 -24.40 -25.08 -45.84
C ALA A 799 -24.94 -23.87 -46.57
N GLU A 800 -24.11 -22.94 -47.05
CA GLU A 800 -24.40 -21.76 -47.88
C GLU A 800 -24.38 -22.18 -49.34
N HIS A 801 -23.60 -23.17 -49.80
CA HIS A 801 -23.90 -23.80 -51.10
C HIS A 801 -25.14 -24.69 -51.00
N LYS A 802 -25.39 -25.39 -49.88
CA LYS A 802 -26.64 -26.14 -49.70
C LYS A 802 -27.83 -25.22 -49.43
N ARG A 803 -27.63 -24.03 -48.86
CA ARG A 803 -28.64 -23.01 -48.55
C ARG A 803 -28.79 -22.03 -49.69
N GLU A 804 -27.78 -21.74 -50.49
CA GLU A 804 -27.93 -21.12 -51.81
C GLU A 804 -28.56 -22.13 -52.75
N LEU A 805 -28.20 -23.41 -52.77
CA LEU A 805 -28.95 -24.41 -53.53
C LEU A 805 -30.36 -24.63 -52.98
N ALA A 806 -30.59 -24.57 -51.66
CA ALA A 806 -31.92 -24.76 -51.07
C ALA A 806 -32.77 -23.49 -51.03
N GLU A 807 -32.19 -22.29 -50.94
CA GLU A 807 -32.84 -20.98 -51.04
C GLU A 807 -32.98 -20.58 -52.50
N GLN A 808 -32.05 -20.88 -53.40
CA GLN A 808 -32.29 -20.83 -54.84
C GLN A 808 -33.30 -21.89 -55.23
N ALA A 809 -33.28 -23.12 -54.70
CA ALA A 809 -34.35 -24.07 -54.94
C ALA A 809 -35.67 -23.66 -54.27
N SER A 810 -35.68 -22.97 -53.13
CA SER A 810 -36.91 -22.55 -52.42
C SER A 810 -37.50 -21.26 -52.98
N LEU A 811 -36.67 -20.27 -53.32
CA LEU A 811 -37.05 -19.06 -54.05
C LEU A 811 -37.39 -19.39 -55.50
N ALA A 812 -36.68 -20.33 -56.15
CA ALA A 812 -37.10 -20.87 -57.45
C ALA A 812 -38.37 -21.69 -57.30
N LYS A 813 -38.58 -22.49 -56.24
CA LYS A 813 -39.84 -23.25 -56.03
C LYS A 813 -41.02 -22.34 -55.74
N THR A 814 -40.82 -21.28 -54.95
CA THR A 814 -41.86 -20.30 -54.61
C THR A 814 -42.15 -19.37 -55.80
N ARG A 815 -41.12 -18.90 -56.52
CA ARG A 815 -41.31 -18.15 -57.79
C ARG A 815 -41.91 -19.04 -58.87
N PHE A 816 -41.44 -20.28 -59.03
CA PHE A 816 -41.98 -21.24 -59.99
C PHE A 816 -43.46 -21.50 -59.73
N LEU A 817 -43.90 -21.70 -58.48
CA LEU A 817 -45.31 -21.91 -58.16
C LEU A 817 -46.18 -20.65 -58.41
N ALA A 818 -45.64 -19.45 -58.18
CA ALA A 818 -46.33 -18.20 -58.51
C ALA A 818 -46.39 -17.93 -60.03
N THR A 819 -45.28 -18.16 -60.75
CA THR A 819 -45.18 -18.06 -62.22
C THR A 819 -46.04 -19.12 -62.92
N LEU A 820 -46.08 -20.36 -62.42
CA LEU A 820 -46.89 -21.45 -62.98
C LEU A 820 -48.39 -21.15 -62.88
N GLY A 821 -48.83 -20.55 -61.77
CA GLY A 821 -50.21 -20.09 -61.62
C GLY A 821 -50.59 -19.04 -62.67
N HIS A 822 -49.68 -18.13 -63.00
CA HIS A 822 -49.89 -17.10 -64.01
C HIS A 822 -49.80 -17.66 -65.45
N GLU A 823 -48.80 -18.50 -65.75
CA GLU A 823 -48.57 -19.10 -67.07
C GLU A 823 -49.67 -20.10 -67.47
N ILE A 824 -50.34 -20.75 -66.51
CA ILE A 824 -51.49 -21.60 -66.80
C ILE A 824 -52.76 -20.76 -67.01
N ARG A 825 -52.94 -19.66 -66.28
CA ARG A 825 -54.21 -18.90 -66.27
C ARG A 825 -54.46 -18.13 -67.57
N THR A 826 -53.43 -17.51 -68.14
CA THR A 826 -53.52 -16.75 -69.38
C THR A 826 -54.01 -17.60 -70.58
N PRO A 827 -53.37 -18.74 -70.93
CA PRO A 827 -53.85 -19.58 -72.03
C PRO A 827 -55.23 -20.19 -71.74
N MET A 828 -55.59 -20.42 -70.48
CA MET A 828 -56.93 -20.90 -70.12
C MET A 828 -58.04 -19.91 -70.48
N THR A 829 -57.76 -18.61 -70.56
CA THR A 829 -58.70 -17.61 -71.12
C THR A 829 -59.00 -17.91 -72.57
N GLY A 830 -57.95 -18.18 -73.37
CA GLY A 830 -58.09 -18.54 -74.77
C GLY A 830 -58.85 -19.85 -74.95
N VAL A 831 -58.50 -20.91 -74.19
CA VAL A 831 -59.15 -22.21 -74.31
C VAL A 831 -60.62 -22.13 -73.91
N LEU A 832 -60.94 -21.56 -72.74
CA LEU A 832 -62.32 -21.48 -72.26
C LEU A 832 -63.15 -20.50 -73.09
N GLY A 833 -62.61 -19.32 -73.41
CA GLY A 833 -63.30 -18.30 -74.20
C GLY A 833 -63.54 -18.71 -75.65
N MET A 834 -62.57 -19.35 -76.32
CA MET A 834 -62.79 -19.90 -77.67
C MET A 834 -63.77 -21.07 -77.65
N THR A 835 -63.77 -21.90 -76.61
CA THR A 835 -64.77 -22.96 -76.45
C THR A 835 -66.17 -22.36 -76.28
N GLU A 836 -66.30 -21.26 -75.53
CA GLU A 836 -67.56 -20.52 -75.35
C GLU A 836 -68.05 -19.89 -76.67
N LEU A 837 -67.16 -19.20 -77.40
CA LEU A 837 -67.47 -18.65 -78.73
C LEU A 837 -67.85 -19.76 -79.73
N LEU A 838 -67.17 -20.91 -79.68
CA LEU A 838 -67.47 -22.06 -80.52
C LEU A 838 -68.86 -22.63 -80.17
N GLN A 839 -69.21 -22.74 -78.89
CA GLN A 839 -70.54 -23.18 -78.45
C GLN A 839 -71.66 -22.21 -78.85
N ALA A 840 -71.36 -20.93 -79.04
CA ALA A 840 -72.31 -19.94 -79.56
C ALA A 840 -72.55 -20.08 -81.07
N THR A 841 -71.73 -20.86 -81.79
CA THR A 841 -71.98 -21.24 -83.20
C THR A 841 -72.81 -22.53 -83.28
N PRO A 842 -73.57 -22.78 -84.36
CA PRO A 842 -74.34 -24.02 -84.49
C PRO A 842 -73.43 -25.24 -84.64
N LEU A 843 -73.21 -25.99 -83.55
CA LEU A 843 -72.40 -27.21 -83.46
C LEU A 843 -73.22 -28.50 -83.52
N ASP A 844 -72.64 -29.59 -84.02
CA ASP A 844 -73.25 -30.93 -83.93
C ASP A 844 -73.12 -31.55 -82.52
N GLU A 845 -73.93 -32.57 -82.21
CA GLU A 845 -73.98 -33.20 -80.87
C GLU A 845 -72.62 -33.76 -80.40
N ARG A 846 -71.77 -34.23 -81.34
CA ARG A 846 -70.48 -34.81 -81.00
C ARG A 846 -69.46 -33.70 -80.69
N GLN A 847 -69.47 -32.63 -81.47
CA GLN A 847 -68.68 -31.42 -81.27
C GLN A 847 -69.06 -30.72 -79.97
N LYS A 848 -70.36 -30.63 -79.66
CA LYS A 848 -70.87 -30.09 -78.39
C LYS A 848 -70.38 -30.92 -77.20
N GLY A 849 -70.42 -32.25 -77.30
CA GLY A 849 -69.86 -33.14 -76.28
C GLY A 849 -68.36 -32.95 -76.04
N TYR A 850 -67.57 -32.68 -77.08
CA TYR A 850 -66.14 -32.38 -76.94
C TYR A 850 -65.90 -31.01 -76.29
N ALA A 851 -66.64 -29.98 -76.70
CA ALA A 851 -66.56 -28.65 -76.10
C ALA A 851 -66.88 -28.68 -74.59
N ASP A 852 -67.95 -29.38 -74.19
CA ASP A 852 -68.33 -29.54 -72.78
C ASP A 852 -67.28 -30.29 -71.96
N ALA A 853 -66.64 -31.31 -72.53
CA ALA A 853 -65.60 -32.06 -71.86
C ALA A 853 -64.35 -31.20 -71.61
N ILE A 854 -63.96 -30.38 -72.58
CA ILE A 854 -62.83 -29.44 -72.47
C ILE A 854 -63.12 -28.41 -71.39
N GLN A 855 -64.34 -27.86 -71.35
CA GLN A 855 -64.73 -26.86 -70.36
C GLN A 855 -64.69 -27.40 -68.93
N ARG A 856 -65.23 -28.61 -68.69
CA ARG A 856 -65.22 -29.27 -67.37
C ARG A 856 -63.81 -29.62 -66.88
N ALA A 857 -62.96 -30.14 -67.77
CA ALA A 857 -61.57 -30.45 -67.44
C ALA A 857 -60.79 -29.19 -67.08
N GLY A 858 -61.01 -28.10 -67.82
CA GLY A 858 -60.41 -26.79 -67.55
C GLY A 858 -60.78 -26.22 -66.18
N THR A 859 -62.07 -26.26 -65.81
CA THR A 859 -62.53 -25.76 -64.49
C THR A 859 -62.02 -26.63 -63.33
N HIS A 860 -61.92 -27.95 -63.51
CA HIS A 860 -61.38 -28.84 -62.48
C HIS A 860 -59.89 -28.56 -62.20
N LEU A 861 -59.10 -28.34 -63.25
CA LEU A 861 -57.67 -28.04 -63.14
C LEU A 861 -57.43 -26.73 -62.37
N LEU A 862 -58.24 -25.70 -62.64
CA LEU A 862 -58.15 -24.41 -61.94
C LEU A 862 -58.40 -24.53 -60.44
N ARG A 863 -59.35 -25.37 -60.01
CA ARG A 863 -59.61 -25.60 -58.59
C ARG A 863 -58.43 -26.25 -57.88
N LEU A 864 -57.82 -27.27 -58.48
CA LEU A 864 -56.65 -27.95 -57.91
C LEU A 864 -55.44 -27.02 -57.76
N VAL A 865 -55.23 -26.13 -58.74
CA VAL A 865 -54.17 -25.13 -58.68
C VAL A 865 -54.41 -24.14 -57.53
N ASN A 866 -55.65 -23.67 -57.34
CA ASN A 866 -55.97 -22.76 -56.25
C ASN A 866 -55.79 -23.39 -54.86
N ASP A 867 -56.21 -24.66 -54.66
CA ASP A 867 -56.03 -25.36 -53.38
C ASP A 867 -54.54 -25.52 -53.02
N ALA A 868 -53.68 -25.79 -54.01
CA ALA A 868 -52.24 -25.87 -53.80
C ALA A 868 -51.61 -24.51 -53.45
N LEU A 869 -52.13 -23.42 -54.03
CA LEU A 869 -51.69 -22.07 -53.72
C LEU A 869 -52.10 -21.62 -52.31
N ASP A 870 -53.30 -21.96 -51.85
CA ASP A 870 -53.75 -21.65 -50.48
C ASP A 870 -52.90 -22.37 -49.42
N LEU A 871 -52.55 -23.64 -49.64
CA LEU A 871 -51.65 -24.38 -48.75
C LEU A 871 -50.25 -23.75 -48.70
N ALA A 872 -49.71 -23.36 -49.85
CA ALA A 872 -48.41 -22.70 -49.92
C ALA A 872 -48.39 -21.36 -49.16
N LYS A 873 -49.50 -20.61 -49.16
CA LYS A 873 -49.63 -19.37 -48.38
C LYS A 873 -49.70 -19.62 -46.87
N ILE A 874 -50.38 -20.68 -46.44
CA ILE A 874 -50.47 -21.10 -45.03
C ILE A 874 -49.09 -21.50 -44.50
N GLU A 875 -48.35 -22.36 -45.22
CA GLU A 875 -46.99 -22.77 -44.81
C GLU A 875 -46.01 -21.60 -44.73
N ALA A 876 -46.20 -20.60 -45.59
CA ALA A 876 -45.41 -19.37 -45.57
C ALA A 876 -45.82 -18.39 -44.44
N GLY A 877 -46.86 -18.69 -43.67
CA GLY A 877 -47.40 -17.81 -42.62
C GLY A 877 -48.05 -16.54 -43.14
N LYS A 878 -48.46 -16.50 -44.42
CA LYS A 878 -48.99 -15.31 -45.12
C LYS A 878 -50.51 -15.36 -45.33
N LEU A 879 -51.22 -16.25 -44.64
CA LEU A 879 -52.68 -16.29 -44.68
C LEU A 879 -53.25 -15.28 -43.68
N GLU A 880 -53.93 -14.26 -44.19
CA GLU A 880 -54.63 -13.28 -43.34
C GLU A 880 -56.10 -13.71 -43.13
N LEU A 881 -56.54 -13.77 -41.87
CA LEU A 881 -57.92 -14.09 -41.51
C LEU A 881 -58.75 -12.82 -41.34
N GLN A 882 -59.95 -12.80 -41.90
CA GLN A 882 -60.87 -11.68 -41.73
C GLN A 882 -61.66 -11.81 -40.42
N GLN A 883 -61.74 -10.75 -39.64
CA GLN A 883 -62.47 -10.74 -38.36
C GLN A 883 -63.72 -9.86 -38.47
N VAL A 884 -64.81 -10.42 -38.99
CA VAL A 884 -66.09 -9.73 -39.21
C VAL A 884 -67.20 -10.27 -38.31
N GLU A 885 -68.19 -9.45 -37.99
CA GLU A 885 -69.38 -9.85 -37.24
C GLU A 885 -70.38 -10.48 -38.22
N PHE A 886 -70.84 -11.71 -37.93
CA PHE A 886 -71.80 -12.40 -38.80
C PHE A 886 -72.77 -13.27 -37.98
N ASP A 887 -73.93 -13.57 -38.58
CA ASP A 887 -74.91 -14.49 -38.01
C ASP A 887 -74.47 -15.94 -38.25
N LEU A 888 -74.06 -16.61 -37.17
CA LEU A 888 -73.61 -18.00 -37.21
C LEU A 888 -74.75 -18.97 -37.53
N HIS A 889 -75.97 -18.69 -37.07
CA HIS A 889 -77.11 -19.56 -37.35
C HIS A 889 -77.47 -19.49 -38.83
N ALA A 890 -77.44 -18.29 -39.43
CA ALA A 890 -77.65 -18.12 -40.87
C ALA A 890 -76.59 -18.88 -41.68
N LEU A 891 -75.31 -18.79 -41.30
CA LEU A 891 -74.24 -19.51 -41.98
C LEU A 891 -74.41 -21.04 -41.89
N LEU A 892 -74.76 -21.56 -40.71
CA LEU A 892 -74.99 -22.99 -40.52
C LEU A 892 -76.23 -23.47 -41.30
N ALA A 893 -77.28 -22.65 -41.36
CA ALA A 893 -78.47 -22.93 -42.17
C ALA A 893 -78.15 -22.96 -43.66
N ASP A 894 -77.33 -22.02 -44.17
CA ASP A 894 -76.89 -22.03 -45.56
C ASP A 894 -76.09 -23.29 -45.91
N VAL A 895 -75.17 -23.68 -45.02
CA VAL A 895 -74.33 -24.87 -45.22
C VAL A 895 -75.19 -26.14 -45.20
N ALA A 896 -76.17 -26.21 -44.29
CA ALA A 896 -77.14 -27.30 -44.23
C ALA A 896 -78.03 -27.33 -45.49
N ALA A 897 -78.51 -26.19 -45.96
CA ALA A 897 -79.31 -26.07 -47.19
C ALA A 897 -78.54 -26.50 -48.45
N LEU A 898 -77.22 -26.27 -48.46
CA LEU A 898 -76.36 -26.70 -49.56
C LEU A 898 -76.06 -28.20 -49.50
N MET A 899 -75.74 -28.73 -48.32
CA MET A 899 -75.24 -30.11 -48.17
C MET A 899 -76.34 -31.15 -47.95
N GLY A 900 -77.49 -30.75 -47.41
CA GLY A 900 -78.66 -31.61 -47.22
C GLY A 900 -79.14 -32.29 -48.52
N PRO A 901 -79.34 -31.55 -49.64
CA PRO A 901 -79.70 -32.15 -50.92
C PRO A 901 -78.61 -33.06 -51.51
N VAL A 902 -77.33 -32.74 -51.26
CA VAL A 902 -76.20 -33.55 -51.72
C VAL A 902 -76.14 -34.88 -50.98
N ALA A 903 -76.39 -34.88 -49.67
CA ALA A 903 -76.57 -36.08 -48.86
C ALA A 903 -77.80 -36.89 -49.33
N GLY A 904 -78.93 -36.22 -49.57
CA GLY A 904 -80.17 -36.84 -50.05
C GLY A 904 -80.05 -37.49 -51.44
N LYS A 905 -79.31 -36.89 -52.38
CA LYS A 905 -79.01 -37.50 -53.69
C LYS A 905 -78.20 -38.79 -53.59
N ARG A 906 -77.48 -38.98 -52.49
CA ARG A 906 -76.76 -40.23 -52.16
C ARG A 906 -77.57 -41.17 -51.27
N GLY A 907 -78.80 -40.82 -50.90
CA GLY A 907 -79.67 -41.63 -50.04
C GLY A 907 -79.35 -41.55 -48.54
N LEU A 908 -78.61 -40.53 -48.10
CA LEU A 908 -78.28 -40.31 -46.69
C LEU A 908 -79.27 -39.35 -46.02
N ALA A 909 -79.66 -39.62 -44.78
CA ALA A 909 -80.40 -38.65 -43.96
C ALA A 909 -79.46 -37.54 -43.46
N PHE A 910 -79.93 -36.30 -43.46
CA PHE A 910 -79.17 -35.15 -42.97
C PHE A 910 -79.85 -34.60 -41.71
N HIS A 911 -79.11 -34.57 -40.60
CA HIS A 911 -79.62 -34.08 -39.31
C HIS A 911 -78.84 -32.84 -38.88
N ASP A 912 -79.49 -31.68 -38.89
CA ASP A 912 -78.94 -30.46 -38.30
C ASP A 912 -79.58 -30.14 -36.95
N GLY A 913 -78.84 -29.48 -36.06
CA GLY A 913 -79.38 -29.00 -34.80
C GLY A 913 -78.49 -28.00 -34.10
N ILE A 914 -79.07 -26.87 -33.69
CA ILE A 914 -78.39 -25.80 -32.96
C ILE A 914 -78.93 -25.76 -31.53
N ALA A 915 -78.06 -25.89 -30.53
CA ALA A 915 -78.46 -25.84 -29.12
C ALA A 915 -78.80 -24.42 -28.66
N ALA A 916 -79.76 -24.27 -27.73
CA ALA A 916 -80.29 -22.98 -27.29
C ALA A 916 -79.26 -22.00 -26.68
N GLY A 917 -78.06 -22.47 -26.31
CA GLY A 917 -76.99 -21.62 -25.78
C GLY A 917 -76.00 -21.08 -26.83
N VAL A 918 -76.15 -21.42 -28.11
CA VAL A 918 -75.23 -20.96 -29.18
C VAL A 918 -75.58 -19.52 -29.60
N PRO A 919 -74.63 -18.57 -29.57
CA PRO A 919 -74.87 -17.19 -29.97
C PRO A 919 -75.25 -17.06 -31.45
N HIS A 920 -76.19 -16.16 -31.75
CA HIS A 920 -76.54 -15.79 -33.13
C HIS A 920 -75.42 -14.98 -33.78
N LEU A 921 -74.99 -13.90 -33.12
CA LEU A 921 -73.97 -13.02 -33.64
C LEU A 921 -72.60 -13.37 -33.06
N VAL A 922 -71.65 -13.70 -33.94
CA VAL A 922 -70.26 -14.00 -33.58
C VAL A 922 -69.30 -13.19 -34.42
N ARG A 923 -68.08 -12.98 -33.91
CA ARG A 923 -66.99 -12.34 -34.66
C ARG A 923 -65.95 -13.36 -35.10
N GLY A 924 -65.69 -13.45 -36.40
CA GLY A 924 -64.76 -14.39 -37.01
C GLY A 924 -64.72 -14.30 -38.54
N ASP A 925 -64.11 -15.30 -39.20
CA ASP A 925 -64.06 -15.39 -40.67
C ASP A 925 -65.14 -16.35 -41.20
N PRO A 926 -66.29 -15.84 -41.73
CA PRO A 926 -67.37 -16.70 -42.20
C PRO A 926 -66.98 -17.50 -43.45
N LEU A 927 -66.07 -16.99 -44.30
CA LEU A 927 -65.66 -17.68 -45.52
C LEU A 927 -64.81 -18.91 -45.18
N ARG A 928 -63.83 -18.74 -44.29
CA ARG A 928 -62.97 -19.85 -43.86
C ARG A 928 -63.72 -20.85 -42.99
N LEU A 929 -64.66 -20.39 -42.17
CA LEU A 929 -65.55 -21.28 -41.43
C LEU A 929 -66.42 -22.12 -42.37
N ARG A 930 -67.03 -21.50 -43.40
CA ARG A 930 -67.80 -22.20 -44.43
C ARG A 930 -66.94 -23.23 -45.17
N GLN A 931 -65.69 -22.89 -45.49
CA GLN A 931 -64.74 -23.80 -46.13
C GLN A 931 -64.44 -25.04 -45.27
N ILE A 932 -64.19 -24.86 -43.97
CA ILE A 932 -63.99 -25.99 -43.03
C ILE A 932 -65.22 -26.90 -43.04
N LEU A 933 -66.41 -26.33 -42.89
CA LEU A 933 -67.65 -27.10 -42.80
C LEU A 933 -67.98 -27.86 -44.10
N LEU A 934 -67.83 -27.22 -45.27
CA LEU A 934 -68.08 -27.87 -46.56
C LEU A 934 -67.09 -29.02 -46.83
N ASN A 935 -65.84 -28.88 -46.41
CA ASN A 935 -64.85 -29.96 -46.54
C ASN A 935 -65.14 -31.13 -45.59
N LEU A 936 -65.52 -30.86 -44.33
CA LEU A 936 -65.85 -31.90 -43.36
C LEU A 936 -67.15 -32.63 -43.73
N LEU A 937 -68.21 -31.89 -44.06
CA LEU A 937 -69.49 -32.46 -44.50
C LEU A 937 -69.37 -33.18 -45.84
N GLY A 938 -68.59 -32.62 -46.77
CA GLY A 938 -68.28 -33.26 -48.05
C GLY A 938 -67.60 -34.61 -47.84
N ASN A 939 -66.66 -34.72 -46.90
CA ASN A 939 -66.04 -35.99 -46.54
C ASN A 939 -67.02 -36.95 -45.84
N ALA A 940 -67.81 -36.46 -44.89
CA ALA A 940 -68.84 -37.26 -44.21
C ALA A 940 -69.84 -37.90 -45.22
N ILE A 941 -70.35 -37.11 -46.17
CA ILE A 941 -71.26 -37.60 -47.24
C ILE A 941 -70.52 -38.52 -48.22
N LYS A 942 -69.23 -38.25 -48.46
CA LYS A 942 -68.43 -39.02 -49.40
C LYS A 942 -68.17 -40.45 -48.92
N PHE A 943 -67.88 -40.61 -47.63
CA PHE A 943 -67.47 -41.87 -47.02
C PHE A 943 -68.59 -42.63 -46.30
N THR A 944 -69.79 -42.04 -46.21
CA THR A 944 -70.99 -42.73 -45.72
C THR A 944 -71.80 -43.24 -46.89
N GLU A 945 -71.99 -44.56 -47.00
CA GLU A 945 -72.79 -45.16 -48.07
C GLU A 945 -74.28 -45.22 -47.70
N THR A 946 -74.59 -45.60 -46.45
CA THR A 946 -75.96 -45.67 -45.92
C THR A 946 -75.99 -45.19 -44.47
N GLY A 947 -77.02 -44.45 -44.09
CA GLY A 947 -77.19 -43.94 -42.72
C GLY A 947 -77.43 -42.43 -42.72
N HIS A 948 -76.80 -41.71 -41.78
CA HIS A 948 -76.99 -40.27 -41.66
C HIS A 948 -75.68 -39.50 -41.46
N VAL A 949 -75.72 -38.23 -41.86
CA VAL A 949 -74.70 -37.22 -41.59
C VAL A 949 -75.35 -36.15 -40.73
N SER A 950 -74.66 -35.69 -39.69
CA SER A 950 -75.16 -34.67 -38.80
C SER A 950 -74.25 -33.46 -38.67
N LEU A 951 -74.87 -32.30 -38.49
CA LEU A 951 -74.22 -31.03 -38.19
C LEU A 951 -74.85 -30.45 -36.91
N HIS A 952 -74.06 -30.36 -35.84
CA HIS A 952 -74.54 -29.81 -34.58
C HIS A 952 -73.67 -28.66 -34.10
N ALA A 953 -74.32 -27.59 -33.62
CA ALA A 953 -73.66 -26.50 -32.94
C ALA A 953 -74.02 -26.52 -31.45
N LEU A 954 -72.99 -26.49 -30.60
CA LEU A 954 -73.09 -26.53 -29.15
C LEU A 954 -72.33 -25.35 -28.53
N PRO A 955 -72.83 -24.73 -27.44
CA PRO A 955 -72.08 -23.70 -26.73
C PRO A 955 -70.86 -24.31 -26.04
N LEU A 956 -69.73 -23.60 -26.10
CA LEU A 956 -68.49 -23.96 -25.40
C LEU A 956 -68.33 -23.07 -24.15
N SER A 957 -68.15 -23.68 -22.98
CA SER A 957 -67.96 -22.95 -21.71
C SER A 957 -66.46 -22.76 -21.42
N PRO A 958 -65.95 -21.58 -21.00
CA PRO A 958 -66.70 -20.39 -20.56
C PRO A 958 -67.24 -19.49 -21.70
N HIS A 959 -66.62 -19.44 -22.89
CA HIS A 959 -67.12 -18.76 -24.09
C HIS A 959 -66.66 -19.47 -25.39
N GLY A 960 -67.50 -19.52 -26.42
CA GLY A 960 -67.17 -20.07 -27.74
C GLY A 960 -68.24 -20.98 -28.33
N VAL A 961 -67.97 -21.56 -29.51
CA VAL A 961 -68.86 -22.53 -30.18
C VAL A 961 -68.10 -23.79 -30.56
N ARG A 962 -68.69 -24.95 -30.27
CA ARG A 962 -68.26 -26.25 -30.77
C ARG A 962 -69.14 -26.68 -31.93
N LEU A 963 -68.55 -26.80 -33.12
CA LEU A 963 -69.22 -27.29 -34.32
C LEU A 963 -68.87 -28.76 -34.51
N THR A 964 -69.88 -29.61 -34.57
CA THR A 964 -69.71 -31.06 -34.59
C THR A 964 -70.27 -31.61 -35.89
N VAL A 965 -69.42 -32.19 -36.73
CA VAL A 965 -69.82 -32.88 -37.96
C VAL A 965 -69.68 -34.38 -37.73
N GLY A 966 -70.80 -35.09 -37.73
CA GLY A 966 -70.87 -36.53 -37.47
C GLY A 966 -71.34 -37.30 -38.70
N ASP A 967 -70.88 -38.54 -38.83
CA ASP A 967 -71.43 -39.52 -39.76
C ASP A 967 -71.57 -40.89 -39.12
N THR A 968 -72.37 -41.77 -39.74
CA THR A 968 -72.49 -43.19 -39.37
C THR A 968 -71.72 -44.12 -40.31
N GLY A 969 -70.68 -43.60 -40.97
CA GLY A 969 -69.84 -44.34 -41.90
C GLY A 969 -68.94 -45.39 -41.22
N PRO A 970 -67.92 -45.91 -41.93
CA PRO A 970 -67.11 -47.03 -41.46
C PRO A 970 -66.26 -46.72 -40.22
N GLY A 971 -66.14 -45.44 -39.82
CA GLY A 971 -65.25 -45.00 -38.75
C GLY A 971 -63.76 -45.15 -39.11
N ILE A 972 -62.90 -44.51 -38.32
CA ILE A 972 -61.47 -44.38 -38.58
C ILE A 972 -60.70 -45.04 -37.44
N ASN A 973 -59.73 -45.92 -37.73
CA ASN A 973 -58.91 -46.59 -36.71
C ASN A 973 -57.83 -45.65 -36.12
N ALA A 974 -57.21 -46.02 -35.00
CA ALA A 974 -56.24 -45.17 -34.29
C ALA A 974 -55.00 -44.80 -35.14
N GLU A 975 -54.54 -45.68 -36.02
CA GLU A 975 -53.39 -45.44 -36.90
C GLU A 975 -53.74 -44.46 -38.02
N GLN A 976 -54.95 -44.56 -38.57
CA GLN A 976 -55.50 -43.63 -39.56
C GLN A 976 -55.79 -42.27 -38.92
N GLN A 977 -56.29 -42.21 -37.68
CA GLN A 977 -56.48 -40.95 -36.94
C GLN A 977 -55.15 -40.20 -36.77
N ALA A 978 -54.06 -40.91 -36.44
CA ALA A 978 -52.73 -40.31 -36.31
C ALA A 978 -52.16 -39.73 -37.63
N ARG A 979 -52.69 -40.16 -38.78
CA ARG A 979 -52.24 -39.73 -40.12
C ARG A 979 -53.23 -38.81 -40.82
N LEU A 980 -54.44 -38.65 -40.28
CA LEU A 980 -55.58 -38.01 -40.94
C LEU A 980 -55.32 -36.58 -41.38
N PHE A 981 -54.56 -35.83 -40.59
CA PHE A 981 -54.23 -34.43 -40.86
C PHE A 981 -52.86 -34.25 -41.54
N ARG A 982 -52.17 -35.33 -41.91
CA ARG A 982 -50.89 -35.24 -42.63
C ARG A 982 -51.14 -34.89 -44.10
N ARG A 983 -50.37 -33.93 -44.60
CA ARG A 983 -50.51 -33.35 -45.94
C ARG A 983 -50.24 -34.40 -47.02
N PHE A 984 -51.11 -34.47 -48.02
CA PHE A 984 -51.06 -35.43 -49.14
C PHE A 984 -51.12 -36.90 -48.74
N GLU A 985 -51.32 -37.19 -47.45
CA GLU A 985 -51.34 -38.55 -46.96
C GLU A 985 -52.76 -39.08 -47.02
N GLN A 986 -52.97 -40.04 -47.91
CA GLN A 986 -54.20 -40.82 -47.99
C GLN A 986 -53.94 -42.13 -47.27
N ALA A 987 -54.84 -42.53 -46.37
CA ALA A 987 -54.73 -43.82 -45.69
C ALA A 987 -54.57 -44.95 -46.73
N GLU A 988 -53.58 -45.80 -46.47
CA GLU A 988 -52.82 -46.66 -47.40
C GLU A 988 -53.51 -47.26 -48.63
N GLY A 989 -52.78 -47.20 -49.75
CA GLY A 989 -52.79 -48.20 -50.82
C GLY A 989 -53.68 -47.89 -52.02
N ALA A 990 -53.17 -48.17 -53.22
CA ALA A 990 -53.71 -47.82 -54.55
C ALA A 990 -55.18 -48.23 -54.86
N GLN A 991 -55.91 -48.87 -53.95
CA GLN A 991 -57.31 -49.27 -54.15
C GLN A 991 -58.35 -48.21 -53.71
N THR A 992 -58.03 -47.31 -52.77
CA THR A 992 -58.90 -46.18 -52.40
C THR A 992 -58.76 -45.00 -53.36
N THR A 993 -57.58 -44.82 -53.97
CA THR A 993 -57.26 -43.73 -54.89
C THR A 993 -58.12 -43.76 -56.15
N ALA A 994 -58.36 -44.96 -56.70
CA ALA A 994 -59.12 -45.13 -57.93
C ALA A 994 -60.63 -44.95 -57.77
N ARG A 995 -61.18 -45.19 -56.56
CA ARG A 995 -62.63 -45.23 -56.35
C ARG A 995 -63.22 -43.90 -55.89
N TYR A 996 -62.45 -43.12 -55.12
CA TYR A 996 -62.95 -41.91 -54.49
C TYR A 996 -62.00 -40.71 -54.58
N GLY A 997 -61.04 -40.71 -55.51
CA GLY A 997 -60.13 -39.60 -55.87
C GLY A 997 -60.32 -38.30 -55.10
N GLY A 998 -59.56 -38.12 -54.01
CA GLY A 998 -59.43 -36.85 -53.28
C GLY A 998 -57.98 -36.38 -53.35
N SER A 999 -57.71 -35.10 -53.14
CA SER A 999 -56.34 -34.56 -53.18
C SER A 999 -55.52 -34.89 -51.92
N GLY A 1000 -56.15 -35.42 -50.86
CA GLY A 1000 -55.49 -35.65 -49.57
C GLY A 1000 -55.12 -34.34 -48.83
N LEU A 1001 -55.60 -33.19 -49.30
CA LEU A 1001 -55.27 -31.87 -48.72
C LEU A 1001 -56.38 -31.29 -47.84
N GLY A 1002 -57.65 -31.61 -48.12
CA GLY A 1002 -58.79 -30.92 -47.51
C GLY A 1002 -58.82 -30.97 -45.97
N LEU A 1003 -58.52 -32.12 -45.36
CA LEU A 1003 -58.52 -32.26 -43.89
C LEU A 1003 -57.33 -31.57 -43.22
N ALA A 1004 -56.15 -31.62 -43.84
CA ALA A 1004 -54.98 -30.88 -43.37
C ALA A 1004 -55.23 -29.36 -43.41
N ILE A 1005 -55.88 -28.86 -44.48
CA ILE A 1005 -56.30 -27.46 -44.58
C ILE A 1005 -57.31 -27.11 -43.46
N CYS A 1006 -58.29 -27.98 -43.17
CA CYS A 1006 -59.22 -27.74 -42.08
C CYS A 1006 -58.52 -27.61 -40.71
N GLN A 1007 -57.51 -28.43 -40.44
CA GLN A 1007 -56.73 -28.33 -39.19
C GLN A 1007 -55.96 -27.02 -39.10
N GLU A 1008 -55.23 -26.66 -40.16
CA GLU A 1008 -54.45 -25.42 -40.19
C GLU A 1008 -55.35 -24.18 -40.10
N LEU A 1009 -56.52 -24.18 -40.76
CA LEU A 1009 -57.49 -23.10 -40.65
C LEU A 1009 -58.10 -23.02 -39.25
N ALA A 1010 -58.47 -24.14 -38.62
CA ALA A 1010 -59.01 -24.15 -37.26
C ALA A 1010 -57.98 -23.61 -36.25
N VAL A 1011 -56.71 -24.02 -36.37
CA VAL A 1011 -55.60 -23.49 -35.55
C VAL A 1011 -55.38 -22.01 -35.80
N ALA A 1012 -55.37 -21.57 -37.06
CA ALA A 1012 -55.22 -20.16 -37.41
C ALA A 1012 -56.37 -19.30 -36.83
N MET A 1013 -57.58 -19.85 -36.76
CA MET A 1013 -58.75 -19.21 -36.13
C MET A 1013 -58.73 -19.27 -34.59
N GLY A 1014 -57.63 -19.72 -33.98
CA GLY A 1014 -57.47 -19.80 -32.53
C GLY A 1014 -58.22 -20.98 -31.88
N GLY A 1015 -58.64 -21.95 -32.70
CA GLY A 1015 -59.36 -23.13 -32.29
C GLY A 1015 -58.59 -24.43 -32.49
N GLN A 1016 -59.30 -25.54 -32.32
CA GLN A 1016 -58.76 -26.88 -32.56
C GLN A 1016 -59.80 -27.78 -33.21
N ILE A 1017 -59.33 -28.80 -33.93
CA ILE A 1017 -60.18 -29.86 -34.48
C ILE A 1017 -59.81 -31.18 -33.82
N GLU A 1018 -60.78 -31.81 -33.19
CA GLU A 1018 -60.68 -33.14 -32.59
C GLU A 1018 -61.52 -34.12 -33.39
N VAL A 1019 -61.08 -35.38 -33.44
CA VAL A 1019 -61.82 -36.47 -34.07
C VAL A 1019 -62.08 -37.55 -33.03
N ASP A 1020 -63.35 -37.92 -32.90
CA ASP A 1020 -63.80 -39.09 -32.15
C ASP A 1020 -64.38 -40.09 -33.15
N SER A 1021 -63.74 -41.24 -33.28
CA SER A 1021 -64.21 -42.30 -34.17
C SER A 1021 -63.71 -43.66 -33.71
N ALA A 1022 -64.56 -44.66 -33.92
CA ALA A 1022 -64.21 -46.06 -33.78
C ALA A 1022 -64.70 -46.82 -35.02
N PRO A 1023 -63.95 -47.82 -35.50
CA PRO A 1023 -64.38 -48.64 -36.63
C PRO A 1023 -65.79 -49.21 -36.41
N GLY A 1024 -66.66 -49.02 -37.42
CA GLY A 1024 -68.06 -49.44 -37.43
C GLY A 1024 -69.04 -48.51 -36.68
N ARG A 1025 -68.58 -47.44 -36.04
CA ARG A 1025 -69.42 -46.50 -35.26
C ARG A 1025 -69.56 -45.10 -35.87
N GLY A 1026 -68.98 -44.86 -37.04
CA GLY A 1026 -68.96 -43.55 -37.68
C GLY A 1026 -67.85 -42.62 -37.17
N THR A 1027 -67.76 -41.44 -37.78
CA THR A 1027 -66.74 -40.43 -37.45
C THR A 1027 -67.41 -39.15 -36.97
N ARG A 1028 -66.91 -38.59 -35.86
CA ARG A 1028 -67.34 -37.30 -35.35
C ARG A 1028 -66.16 -36.34 -35.28
N PHE A 1029 -66.19 -35.29 -36.10
CA PHE A 1029 -65.27 -34.17 -36.01
C PHE A 1029 -65.86 -33.08 -35.12
N SER A 1030 -65.14 -32.69 -34.08
CA SER A 1030 -65.49 -31.56 -33.21
C SER A 1030 -64.51 -30.44 -33.45
N VAL A 1031 -65.00 -29.31 -33.96
CA VAL A 1031 -64.23 -28.09 -34.18
C VAL A 1031 -64.57 -27.10 -33.07
N ASP A 1032 -63.59 -26.85 -32.20
CA ASP A 1032 -63.69 -25.93 -31.09
C ASP A 1032 -63.17 -24.56 -31.49
N LEU A 1033 -64.03 -23.56 -31.43
CA LEU A 1033 -63.69 -22.19 -31.76
C LEU A 1033 -63.96 -21.31 -30.52
N PRO A 1034 -63.00 -21.24 -29.56
CA PRO A 1034 -63.13 -20.42 -28.36
C PRO A 1034 -63.07 -18.92 -28.68
N ALA A 1035 -62.46 -18.56 -29.81
CA ALA A 1035 -62.34 -17.17 -30.26
C ALA A 1035 -63.64 -16.58 -30.84
N LEU A 1036 -64.68 -17.39 -31.08
CA LEU A 1036 -66.01 -16.90 -31.47
C LEU A 1036 -66.74 -16.37 -30.23
N GLN A 1037 -66.42 -15.13 -29.84
CA GLN A 1037 -67.00 -14.50 -28.65
C GLN A 1037 -68.47 -14.11 -28.87
N PRO A 1038 -69.38 -14.42 -27.93
CA PRO A 1038 -70.77 -13.98 -27.99
C PRO A 1038 -70.87 -12.47 -27.68
N LEU A 1039 -71.45 -11.69 -28.59
CA LEU A 1039 -71.85 -10.32 -28.28
C LEU A 1039 -73.13 -10.35 -27.42
N ALA A 1040 -73.10 -9.71 -26.25
CA ALA A 1040 -74.21 -9.70 -25.30
C ALA A 1040 -75.48 -9.08 -25.91
N GLN A 1041 -76.63 -9.72 -25.67
CA GLN A 1041 -77.95 -9.31 -26.15
C GLN A 1041 -78.37 -7.97 -25.54
N GLY A 1042 -78.24 -6.89 -26.32
CA GLY A 1042 -78.93 -5.63 -26.16
C GLY A 1042 -79.75 -5.37 -27.42
N GLU A 1043 -81.00 -4.96 -27.22
CA GLU A 1043 -82.07 -4.80 -28.21
C GLU A 1043 -81.65 -4.07 -29.50
N ALA A 1044 -82.08 -4.68 -30.60
CA ALA A 1044 -82.36 -4.11 -31.92
C ALA A 1044 -82.07 -2.60 -32.11
N HIS A 1045 -81.10 -2.30 -32.98
CA HIS A 1045 -81.31 -1.30 -34.02
C HIS A 1045 -81.08 -1.95 -35.38
N ALA A 1046 -82.21 -2.34 -35.96
CA ALA A 1046 -82.39 -2.78 -37.32
C ALA A 1046 -82.16 -1.63 -38.31
N SER A 1047 -81.72 -2.01 -39.50
CA SER A 1047 -81.93 -1.41 -40.83
C SER A 1047 -80.59 -1.33 -41.56
N SER A 1048 -80.45 -1.83 -42.77
CA SER A 1048 -81.47 -2.21 -43.73
C SER A 1048 -80.81 -2.99 -44.86
N VAL A 1049 -81.46 -4.09 -45.21
CA VAL A 1049 -81.70 -4.58 -46.57
C VAL A 1049 -81.32 -3.58 -47.66
N VAL A 1050 -80.44 -3.99 -48.57
CA VAL A 1050 -80.70 -3.81 -50.01
C VAL A 1050 -80.48 -5.17 -50.68
N ASP A 1051 -81.56 -5.93 -50.65
CA ASP A 1051 -81.92 -6.86 -51.71
C ASP A 1051 -82.05 -6.05 -53.00
N THR A 1052 -81.38 -6.46 -54.07
CA THR A 1052 -81.83 -6.27 -55.46
C THR A 1052 -80.83 -6.91 -56.42
N ALA A 1053 -81.06 -8.20 -56.66
CA ALA A 1053 -81.06 -8.67 -58.03
C ALA A 1053 -82.07 -7.83 -58.83
N HIS A 1054 -81.60 -6.88 -59.63
CA HIS A 1054 -82.33 -6.33 -60.77
C HIS A 1054 -81.35 -6.15 -61.92
N ALA A 1055 -81.47 -7.03 -62.92
CA ALA A 1055 -80.82 -6.91 -64.21
C ALA A 1055 -81.21 -5.57 -64.87
N PRO A 1056 -80.27 -4.66 -65.19
CA PRO A 1056 -80.58 -3.47 -65.97
C PRO A 1056 -80.67 -3.82 -67.46
N ALA A 1057 -81.66 -3.22 -68.10
CA ALA A 1057 -82.04 -3.33 -69.50
C ALA A 1057 -80.87 -3.13 -70.49
N PRO A 1058 -80.96 -3.72 -71.70
CA PRO A 1058 -79.88 -3.78 -72.68
C PRO A 1058 -79.38 -2.39 -73.09
N VAL A 1059 -78.10 -2.17 -72.80
CA VAL A 1059 -77.33 -0.99 -73.18
C VAL A 1059 -77.18 -0.97 -74.70
N GLY A 1060 -77.45 0.17 -75.34
CA GLY A 1060 -77.23 0.34 -76.78
C GLY A 1060 -75.77 0.09 -77.19
N PRO A 1061 -75.48 -0.04 -78.51
CA PRO A 1061 -74.13 -0.29 -78.99
C PRO A 1061 -73.18 0.82 -78.49
N LEU A 1062 -72.06 0.40 -77.86
CA LEU A 1062 -71.03 1.28 -77.30
C LEU A 1062 -69.77 1.19 -78.12
N ASP A 1063 -69.00 2.27 -78.17
CA ASP A 1063 -67.68 2.31 -78.75
C ASP A 1063 -66.62 2.10 -77.64
N ILE A 1064 -66.02 0.91 -77.62
CA ILE A 1064 -65.12 0.43 -76.56
C ILE A 1064 -63.68 0.39 -77.06
N LEU A 1065 -62.75 0.94 -76.27
CA LEU A 1065 -61.31 0.76 -76.49
C LEU A 1065 -60.82 -0.49 -75.76
N LEU A 1066 -60.10 -1.39 -76.43
CA LEU A 1066 -59.43 -2.52 -75.82
C LEU A 1066 -57.92 -2.37 -75.99
N VAL A 1067 -57.16 -2.39 -74.90
CA VAL A 1067 -55.70 -2.35 -74.90
C VAL A 1067 -55.17 -3.68 -74.37
N GLU A 1068 -54.67 -4.52 -75.27
CA GLU A 1068 -54.20 -5.88 -74.97
C GLU A 1068 -53.10 -6.24 -75.97
N ASP A 1069 -51.95 -6.70 -75.51
CA ASP A 1069 -50.81 -7.02 -76.37
C ASP A 1069 -50.85 -8.45 -76.92
N ASP A 1070 -51.46 -9.39 -76.19
CA ASP A 1070 -51.69 -10.74 -76.70
C ASP A 1070 -52.82 -10.73 -77.74
N ALA A 1071 -52.47 -10.96 -79.00
CA ALA A 1071 -53.41 -10.94 -80.11
C ALA A 1071 -54.56 -11.96 -79.95
N THR A 1072 -54.31 -13.12 -79.32
CA THR A 1072 -55.34 -14.15 -79.11
C THR A 1072 -56.32 -13.72 -78.03
N VAL A 1073 -55.82 -13.18 -76.92
CA VAL A 1073 -56.68 -12.66 -75.84
C VAL A 1073 -57.47 -11.46 -76.35
N ALA A 1074 -56.83 -10.56 -77.10
CA ALA A 1074 -57.47 -9.42 -77.72
C ALA A 1074 -58.61 -9.84 -78.66
N GLU A 1075 -58.37 -10.87 -79.49
CA GLU A 1075 -59.39 -11.42 -80.39
C GLU A 1075 -60.56 -12.04 -79.62
N VAL A 1076 -60.30 -12.80 -78.55
CA VAL A 1076 -61.35 -13.39 -77.70
C VAL A 1076 -62.18 -12.30 -77.03
N VAL A 1077 -61.54 -11.34 -76.36
CA VAL A 1077 -62.25 -10.27 -75.64
C VAL A 1077 -63.02 -9.38 -76.61
N ALA A 1078 -62.42 -8.96 -77.72
CA ALA A 1078 -63.11 -8.20 -78.75
C ALA A 1078 -64.26 -9.00 -79.38
N GLY A 1079 -64.07 -10.30 -79.60
CA GLY A 1079 -65.10 -11.21 -80.11
C GLY A 1079 -66.29 -11.33 -79.16
N LEU A 1080 -66.04 -11.54 -77.86
CA LEU A 1080 -67.08 -11.61 -76.83
C LEU A 1080 -67.87 -10.29 -76.69
N LEU A 1081 -67.19 -9.14 -76.82
CA LEU A 1081 -67.82 -7.82 -76.78
C LEU A 1081 -68.63 -7.50 -78.06
N ARG A 1082 -68.10 -7.83 -79.25
CA ARG A 1082 -68.80 -7.66 -80.54
C ARG A 1082 -70.02 -8.58 -80.67
N ALA A 1083 -69.92 -9.82 -80.17
CA ALA A 1083 -71.05 -10.75 -80.13
C ALA A 1083 -72.24 -10.20 -79.33
N ARG A 1084 -71.99 -9.25 -78.40
CA ARG A 1084 -73.01 -8.53 -77.63
C ARG A 1084 -73.42 -7.18 -78.23
N GLY A 1085 -72.95 -6.85 -79.44
CA GLY A 1085 -73.39 -5.68 -80.21
C GLY A 1085 -72.55 -4.40 -80.01
N HIS A 1086 -71.46 -4.44 -79.24
CA HIS A 1086 -70.57 -3.29 -79.07
C HIS A 1086 -69.56 -3.17 -80.23
N ARG A 1087 -69.15 -1.94 -80.54
CA ARG A 1087 -68.05 -1.64 -81.45
C ARG A 1087 -66.76 -1.57 -80.64
N VAL A 1088 -65.73 -2.31 -81.06
CA VAL A 1088 -64.47 -2.42 -80.31
C VAL A 1088 -63.30 -2.02 -81.19
N THR A 1089 -62.58 -0.99 -80.74
CA THR A 1089 -61.29 -0.53 -81.30
C THR A 1089 -60.17 -1.11 -80.44
N HIS A 1090 -59.26 -1.87 -81.06
CA HIS A 1090 -58.17 -2.53 -80.35
C HIS A 1090 -56.85 -1.79 -80.56
N ALA A 1091 -56.15 -1.51 -79.47
CA ALA A 1091 -54.79 -0.98 -79.46
C ALA A 1091 -53.83 -2.03 -78.87
N PRO A 1092 -52.73 -2.39 -79.56
CA PRO A 1092 -51.86 -3.48 -79.12
C PRO A 1092 -50.90 -3.10 -77.98
N HIS A 1093 -50.76 -1.82 -77.64
CA HIS A 1093 -49.89 -1.36 -76.55
C HIS A 1093 -50.27 0.05 -76.09
N GLY A 1094 -49.76 0.47 -74.92
CA GLY A 1094 -50.19 1.72 -74.29
C GLY A 1094 -49.95 2.99 -75.11
N LEU A 1095 -48.85 3.08 -75.85
CA LEU A 1095 -48.61 4.23 -76.73
C LEU A 1095 -49.61 4.34 -77.89
N ALA A 1096 -50.10 3.21 -78.43
CA ALA A 1096 -51.13 3.22 -79.47
C ALA A 1096 -52.45 3.69 -78.87
N ALA A 1097 -52.78 3.23 -77.66
CA ALA A 1097 -53.98 3.67 -76.94
C ALA A 1097 -53.97 5.19 -76.67
N LEU A 1098 -52.86 5.77 -76.25
CA LEU A 1098 -52.74 7.22 -76.06
C LEU A 1098 -52.96 8.01 -77.36
N SER A 1099 -52.52 7.48 -78.50
CA SER A 1099 -52.76 8.11 -79.80
C SER A 1099 -54.25 8.04 -80.19
N GLU A 1100 -54.91 6.90 -79.95
CA GLU A 1100 -56.33 6.71 -80.29
C GLU A 1100 -57.24 7.64 -79.49
N VAL A 1101 -57.02 7.76 -78.18
CA VAL A 1101 -57.86 8.56 -77.27
C VAL A 1101 -57.76 10.07 -77.53
N VAL A 1102 -56.69 10.55 -78.19
CA VAL A 1102 -56.61 11.94 -78.66
C VAL A 1102 -57.56 12.19 -79.84
N SER A 1103 -57.81 11.17 -80.67
CA SER A 1103 -58.57 11.30 -81.92
C SER A 1103 -60.05 10.90 -81.79
N THR A 1104 -60.38 9.97 -80.89
CA THR A 1104 -61.70 9.39 -80.74
C THR A 1104 -62.10 9.31 -79.26
N VAL A 1105 -63.34 9.66 -78.93
CA VAL A 1105 -63.89 9.51 -77.57
C VAL A 1105 -64.58 8.15 -77.48
N PHE A 1106 -64.19 7.34 -76.50
CA PHE A 1106 -64.75 6.01 -76.25
C PHE A 1106 -65.72 6.03 -75.06
N ASP A 1107 -66.69 5.12 -75.03
CA ASP A 1107 -67.64 5.00 -73.92
C ASP A 1107 -67.01 4.29 -72.71
N VAL A 1108 -66.19 3.27 -72.96
CA VAL A 1108 -65.49 2.45 -71.95
C VAL A 1108 -64.16 1.98 -72.54
N ALA A 1109 -63.11 1.87 -71.73
CA ALA A 1109 -61.85 1.26 -72.14
C ALA A 1109 -61.46 0.07 -71.23
N PHE A 1110 -61.13 -1.06 -71.83
CA PHE A 1110 -60.52 -2.22 -71.16
C PHE A 1110 -59.02 -2.20 -71.39
N LEU A 1111 -58.22 -2.25 -70.32
CA LEU A 1111 -56.76 -2.25 -70.42
C LEU A 1111 -56.19 -3.45 -69.67
N ASP A 1112 -55.31 -4.21 -70.31
CA ASP A 1112 -54.45 -5.15 -69.58
C ASP A 1112 -53.49 -4.37 -68.66
N LEU A 1113 -53.30 -4.86 -67.43
CA LEU A 1113 -52.31 -4.33 -66.51
C LEU A 1113 -50.88 -4.65 -66.95
N ASP A 1114 -50.68 -5.81 -67.58
CA ASP A 1114 -49.36 -6.35 -67.90
C ASP A 1114 -48.89 -6.01 -69.32
N LEU A 1115 -49.09 -4.76 -69.76
CA LEU A 1115 -48.70 -4.29 -71.10
C LEU A 1115 -47.18 -4.04 -71.24
N PRO A 1116 -46.57 -4.37 -72.38
CA PRO A 1116 -45.15 -4.15 -72.64
C PRO A 1116 -44.84 -2.66 -72.86
N GLY A 1117 -43.72 -2.22 -72.28
CA GLY A 1117 -43.25 -0.84 -72.39
C GLY A 1117 -43.94 0.10 -71.39
N LEU A 1118 -45.15 0.54 -71.71
CA LEU A 1118 -45.97 1.34 -70.79
C LEU A 1118 -47.00 0.43 -70.14
N ASP A 1119 -46.76 0.06 -68.88
CA ASP A 1119 -47.66 -0.82 -68.13
C ASP A 1119 -49.07 -0.23 -68.01
N GLY A 1120 -50.08 -1.08 -67.84
CA GLY A 1120 -51.48 -0.65 -67.85
C GLY A 1120 -51.84 0.35 -66.74
N MET A 1121 -51.15 0.30 -65.60
CA MET A 1121 -51.37 1.25 -64.49
C MET A 1121 -50.76 2.61 -64.79
N ALA A 1122 -49.58 2.63 -65.39
CA ALA A 1122 -48.93 3.85 -65.88
C ALA A 1122 -49.75 4.46 -67.01
N LEU A 1123 -50.29 3.64 -67.91
CA LEU A 1123 -51.21 4.07 -68.96
C LEU A 1123 -52.49 4.68 -68.37
N ALA A 1124 -53.14 4.03 -67.41
CA ALA A 1124 -54.33 4.57 -66.75
C ALA A 1124 -54.05 5.92 -66.06
N ARG A 1125 -52.93 6.04 -65.34
CA ARG A 1125 -52.51 7.31 -64.74
C ARG A 1125 -52.27 8.39 -65.77
N GLN A 1126 -51.63 8.06 -66.89
CA GLN A 1126 -51.43 9.02 -67.98
C GLN A 1126 -52.75 9.44 -68.63
N LEU A 1127 -53.67 8.50 -68.90
CA LEU A 1127 -54.99 8.82 -69.44
C LEU A 1127 -55.77 9.75 -68.49
N ARG A 1128 -55.74 9.48 -67.18
CA ARG A 1128 -56.36 10.37 -66.18
C ARG A 1128 -55.69 11.74 -66.09
N LEU A 1129 -54.35 11.81 -66.14
CA LEU A 1129 -53.62 13.08 -66.19
C LEU A 1129 -53.93 13.90 -67.45
N HIS A 1130 -54.19 13.24 -68.58
CA HIS A 1130 -54.60 13.88 -69.83
C HIS A 1130 -56.09 14.23 -69.89
N GLY A 1131 -56.82 14.09 -68.78
CA GLY A 1131 -58.22 14.51 -68.66
C GLY A 1131 -59.24 13.54 -69.26
N VAL A 1132 -58.84 12.30 -69.57
CA VAL A 1132 -59.76 11.27 -70.08
C VAL A 1132 -60.64 10.79 -68.93
N THR A 1133 -61.94 11.08 -69.00
CA THR A 1133 -62.93 10.71 -67.98
C THR A 1133 -63.66 9.39 -68.28
N THR A 1134 -63.32 8.74 -69.39
CA THR A 1134 -63.98 7.49 -69.81
C THR A 1134 -63.72 6.39 -68.78
N PRO A 1135 -64.74 5.61 -68.39
CA PRO A 1135 -64.60 4.37 -67.63
C PRO A 1135 -63.41 3.49 -68.05
N LEU A 1136 -62.47 3.22 -67.14
CA LEU A 1136 -61.35 2.32 -67.36
C LEU A 1136 -61.55 1.03 -66.56
N ILE A 1137 -61.55 -0.11 -67.24
CA ILE A 1137 -61.68 -1.44 -66.63
C ILE A 1137 -60.36 -2.19 -66.80
N ALA A 1138 -59.77 -2.61 -65.68
CA ALA A 1138 -58.51 -3.37 -65.69
C ALA A 1138 -58.77 -4.85 -65.99
N LEU A 1139 -58.03 -5.42 -66.94
CA LEU A 1139 -57.91 -6.86 -67.17
C LEU A 1139 -56.59 -7.34 -66.58
N THR A 1140 -56.59 -8.43 -65.80
CA THR A 1140 -55.32 -8.97 -65.30
C THR A 1140 -55.36 -10.47 -65.01
N ALA A 1141 -54.22 -11.14 -65.19
CA ALA A 1141 -54.01 -12.50 -64.72
C ALA A 1141 -53.44 -12.57 -63.30
N ARG A 1142 -53.19 -11.44 -62.63
CA ARG A 1142 -52.65 -11.37 -61.26
C ARG A 1142 -53.68 -11.82 -60.21
N THR A 1143 -53.24 -12.50 -59.14
CA THR A 1143 -54.10 -13.07 -58.07
C THR A 1143 -53.84 -12.52 -56.67
N ASP A 1144 -52.85 -11.66 -56.53
CA ASP A 1144 -52.54 -10.96 -55.30
C ASP A 1144 -53.66 -9.98 -54.94
N ALA A 1145 -54.00 -9.95 -53.64
CA ALA A 1145 -55.09 -9.11 -53.13
C ALA A 1145 -54.81 -7.61 -53.32
N GLU A 1146 -53.54 -7.22 -53.44
CA GLU A 1146 -53.12 -5.83 -53.62
C GLU A 1146 -53.33 -5.29 -55.04
N ALA A 1147 -53.46 -6.16 -56.06
CA ALA A 1147 -53.56 -5.72 -57.46
C ALA A 1147 -54.81 -4.86 -57.73
N GLU A 1148 -55.95 -5.17 -57.10
CA GLU A 1148 -57.19 -4.40 -57.27
C GLU A 1148 -57.13 -3.02 -56.57
N PRO A 1149 -56.73 -2.90 -55.27
CA PRO A 1149 -56.49 -1.60 -54.65
C PRO A 1149 -55.52 -0.72 -55.43
N LEU A 1150 -54.42 -1.30 -55.92
CA LEU A 1150 -53.42 -0.58 -56.71
C LEU A 1150 -54.02 -0.12 -58.05
N ALA A 1151 -54.83 -0.96 -58.72
CA ALA A 1151 -55.49 -0.57 -59.97
C ALA A 1151 -56.47 0.59 -59.75
N ARG A 1152 -57.27 0.55 -58.68
CA ARG A 1152 -58.16 1.68 -58.32
C ARG A 1152 -57.37 2.96 -58.04
N GLN A 1153 -56.25 2.88 -57.33
CA GLN A 1153 -55.36 4.03 -57.12
C GLN A 1153 -54.75 4.57 -58.43
N ALA A 1154 -54.53 3.71 -59.42
CA ALA A 1154 -54.04 4.12 -60.74
C ALA A 1154 -55.12 4.78 -61.61
N GLY A 1155 -56.39 4.76 -61.18
CA GLY A 1155 -57.52 5.42 -61.83
C GLY A 1155 -58.47 4.49 -62.59
N PHE A 1156 -58.37 3.18 -62.37
CA PHE A 1156 -59.35 2.21 -62.88
C PHE A 1156 -60.63 2.23 -62.04
N ASP A 1157 -61.77 2.08 -62.71
CA ASP A 1157 -63.10 2.15 -62.12
C ASP A 1157 -63.65 0.76 -61.74
N ASP A 1158 -63.29 -0.27 -62.51
CA ASP A 1158 -63.59 -1.67 -62.19
C ASP A 1158 -62.46 -2.60 -62.67
N PHE A 1159 -62.52 -3.85 -62.26
CA PHE A 1159 -61.42 -4.81 -62.38
C PHE A 1159 -61.94 -6.22 -62.66
N VAL A 1160 -61.38 -6.88 -63.68
CA VAL A 1160 -61.78 -8.23 -64.09
C VAL A 1160 -60.55 -9.13 -64.19
N ARG A 1161 -60.59 -10.27 -63.48
CA ARG A 1161 -59.51 -11.27 -63.48
C ARG A 1161 -59.66 -12.26 -64.64
N LYS A 1162 -58.56 -12.55 -65.32
CA LYS A 1162 -58.41 -13.64 -66.29
C LYS A 1162 -58.47 -14.99 -65.51
N PRO A 1163 -59.13 -16.06 -66.01
CA PRO A 1163 -59.73 -16.16 -67.32
C PRO A 1163 -61.08 -15.44 -67.42
N VAL A 1164 -61.22 -14.68 -68.49
CA VAL A 1164 -62.37 -13.81 -68.73
C VAL A 1164 -63.44 -14.55 -69.52
N THR A 1165 -64.69 -14.43 -69.10
CA THR A 1165 -65.87 -14.94 -69.83
C THR A 1165 -66.72 -13.78 -70.31
N GLY A 1166 -67.61 -14.04 -71.27
CA GLY A 1166 -68.46 -12.97 -71.81
C GLY A 1166 -69.32 -12.30 -70.74
N ASP A 1167 -69.83 -13.07 -69.78
CA ASP A 1167 -70.70 -12.56 -68.71
C ASP A 1167 -69.95 -11.65 -67.73
N MET A 1168 -68.67 -11.95 -67.46
CA MET A 1168 -67.82 -11.12 -66.60
C MET A 1168 -67.57 -9.74 -67.22
N LEU A 1169 -67.34 -9.67 -68.53
CA LEU A 1169 -67.17 -8.40 -69.25
C LEU A 1169 -68.44 -7.55 -69.24
N ALA A 1170 -69.60 -8.19 -69.45
CA ALA A 1170 -70.88 -7.50 -69.43
C ALA A 1170 -71.20 -6.92 -68.04
N ALA A 1171 -70.96 -7.69 -66.98
CA ALA A 1171 -71.16 -7.24 -65.60
C ALA A 1171 -70.29 -6.01 -65.28
N ALA A 1172 -69.01 -6.03 -65.69
CA ALA A 1172 -68.09 -4.91 -65.45
C ALA A 1172 -68.52 -3.62 -66.19
N ILE A 1173 -68.99 -3.72 -67.44
CA ILE A 1173 -69.50 -2.54 -68.18
C ILE A 1173 -70.71 -1.93 -67.46
N VAL A 1174 -71.64 -2.77 -67.00
CA VAL A 1174 -72.83 -2.31 -66.28
C VAL A 1174 -72.44 -1.63 -64.97
N ASN A 1175 -71.51 -2.21 -64.22
CA ASN A 1175 -71.04 -1.67 -62.94
C ASN A 1175 -70.50 -0.24 -63.10
N VAL A 1176 -69.61 0.00 -64.07
CA VAL A 1176 -68.97 1.31 -64.18
C VAL A 1176 -69.92 2.37 -64.74
N ARG A 1177 -70.81 2.01 -65.67
CA ARG A 1177 -71.76 2.97 -66.23
C ARG A 1177 -72.87 3.36 -65.25
N GLY A 1178 -73.27 2.46 -64.35
CA GLY A 1178 -74.20 2.79 -63.26
C GLY A 1178 -73.66 3.83 -62.28
N ALA A 1179 -72.33 3.89 -62.10
CA ALA A 1179 -71.67 4.86 -61.21
C ALA A 1179 -71.50 6.26 -61.83
N ALA A 1180 -71.31 6.35 -63.15
CA ALA A 1180 -71.05 7.63 -63.85
C ALA A 1180 -72.27 8.55 -64.00
N THR A 1181 -73.51 8.04 -63.91
CA THR A 1181 -74.73 8.87 -63.98
C THR A 1181 -75.07 9.58 -62.67
N ALA A 1182 -74.41 9.26 -61.55
CA ALA A 1182 -74.74 9.83 -60.24
C ALA A 1182 -73.99 11.15 -59.90
N SER A 1183 -73.05 11.60 -60.73
CA SER A 1183 -72.08 12.67 -60.37
C SER A 1183 -72.16 13.96 -61.21
N GLY A 1184 -73.20 14.14 -62.04
CA GLY A 1184 -73.26 15.19 -63.07
C GLY A 1184 -74.39 16.24 -63.01
N GLU A 1185 -75.32 16.20 -62.05
CA GLU A 1185 -76.38 17.22 -61.91
C GLU A 1185 -76.31 17.96 -60.56
N GLY A 1186 -75.95 19.26 -60.64
CA GLY A 1186 -75.88 20.26 -59.56
C GLY A 1186 -74.43 20.71 -59.32
N GLN A 1187 -73.91 21.83 -59.85
CA GLN A 1187 -74.55 23.10 -60.21
C GLN A 1187 -73.58 23.96 -61.08
N GLN A 1188 -74.05 24.48 -62.22
CA GLN A 1188 -73.97 25.93 -62.53
C GLN A 1188 -75.33 26.49 -62.05
N GLY A 1189 -75.57 27.65 -61.42
CA GLY A 1189 -74.78 28.77 -60.92
C GLY A 1189 -75.77 29.92 -60.63
N GLU A 1190 -75.92 30.30 -59.34
CA GLU A 1190 -76.39 31.61 -58.78
C GLU A 1190 -77.83 32.14 -59.05
N PRO A 1191 -78.35 33.16 -58.30
CA PRO A 1191 -77.97 33.70 -56.97
C PRO A 1191 -79.20 33.98 -56.05
N THR A 1192 -79.29 33.33 -54.90
CA THR A 1192 -79.92 33.77 -53.62
C THR A 1192 -79.86 32.63 -52.63
#